data_AF-A0A0G1JRB9-F1
#
_entry.id   AF-A0A0G1JRB9-F1
#
_cell.length_a   1.000
_cell.length_b   1.000
_cell.length_c   1.000
_cell.angle_alpha   90.00
_cell.angle_beta   90.00
_cell.angle_gamma   90.00
#
_symmetry.space_group_name_H-M   'P 1'
#
loop_
_entity.id
_entity.type
_entity.pdbx_description
1 polymer ?
#
loop_
_entity_poly.entity_id
_entity_poly.type
_entity_poly.pdbx_seq_one_letter_code
_entity_poly.pdbx_strand_id
1 'polypeptide(L)'
;MGLLFDSKTDWSYNTPSSFRTMVESFEHGERPELNDALTPHMREFFVALRFFLENPGVDPEHFEWENRKLLPHFKRLQRTAVVSGEEPVNVFKLLRDGLVPKALKYKLYDGQIRTLMDWISSQDRPPLQLTSEDELTLLPPQQEDSMLDPSMESPGEPSEEAVKEAYALIIPVHQDFYRRKIFDLYDERNVIWEASPHQLKKAPKRRLRPETIRRYYSTLTLNKHQVIQEPGAGSWFLDSETFYTDRSIPDLKITVFENQFGVPYLLAESAMAEGLVSFSVVIGQPDDPGVIAPPRQVSLKSALLPEELVKELQRTRDMQGSDEDKVDSVSNLVQMNLDYSNDPSYNEIYKKDKSRYYLEVWQHRQVDCDVAANFGAELLRQLGFSAYILDGNQSQIDPDRSGSVLMESNNHARLMVYLRDVKRWKEVDMTPPSSDQERKKMEEDHKKKMTPRFSKGDKPVSSTDPVDNFAKIAGCSPGEAAEIIHLIERLRNTPDSHGNLVYEESKRIWQVLAKNSVVPRVVERGPVSLSLGNNLRYPEQFPLATLFSILNPRVATRRVSKFHEQPVFHGLTIWVILDLSGSMAAQDDYTHQLRYQLQRDSAFLLTDSMMSGSYIMRTQRNLSESVQPLQVSVPHLAQMV
;
A
#
# COMPACT_ATOMS: atom_id res chain seq x y z
N MET A 1 -27.59 -18.39 25.65
CA MET A 1 -26.88 -17.15 25.25
C MET A 1 -26.05 -17.47 24.04
N GLY A 2 -26.38 -16.89 22.89
CA GLY A 2 -25.82 -17.23 21.59
C GLY A 2 -24.39 -16.70 21.44
N LEU A 3 -23.50 -17.58 21.01
CA LEU A 3 -22.20 -17.21 20.47
C LEU A 3 -22.44 -16.64 19.08
N LEU A 4 -22.23 -15.34 18.92
CA LEU A 4 -22.19 -14.67 17.63
C LEU A 4 -20.96 -15.19 16.87
N PHE A 5 -21.18 -16.18 16.00
CA PHE A 5 -20.24 -16.53 14.94
C PHE A 5 -20.13 -15.34 13.99
N ASP A 6 -18.91 -14.84 13.78
CA ASP A 6 -18.59 -13.77 12.85
C ASP A 6 -18.96 -14.23 11.42
N SER A 7 -19.89 -13.53 10.77
CA SER A 7 -20.55 -13.91 9.52
C SER A 7 -19.66 -13.87 8.26
N LYS A 8 -18.35 -13.72 8.42
CA LYS A 8 -17.37 -13.51 7.33
C LYS A 8 -16.56 -14.75 6.92
N THR A 9 -16.67 -15.85 7.66
CA THR A 9 -16.03 -17.15 7.33
C THR A 9 -17.05 -18.21 6.91
N ASP A 10 -18.20 -17.77 6.43
CA ASP A 10 -19.31 -18.67 6.17
C ASP A 10 -19.18 -19.30 4.77
N TRP A 11 -18.92 -20.61 4.77
CA TRP A 11 -18.95 -21.49 3.60
C TRP A 11 -20.21 -21.28 2.75
N SER A 12 -21.33 -20.90 3.37
CA SER A 12 -22.61 -20.65 2.69
C SER A 12 -22.67 -19.33 1.90
N TYR A 13 -21.93 -18.29 2.32
CA TYR A 13 -22.02 -16.94 1.73
C TYR A 13 -20.90 -16.66 0.72
N ASN A 14 -19.68 -17.14 0.99
CA ASN A 14 -18.49 -16.78 0.20
C ASN A 14 -18.08 -17.85 -0.84
N THR A 15 -18.81 -18.96 -0.92
CA THR A 15 -18.55 -20.05 -1.87
C THR A 15 -19.68 -20.09 -2.90
N PRO A 16 -19.37 -20.14 -4.22
CA PRO A 16 -20.37 -20.27 -5.27
C PRO A 16 -21.30 -21.44 -4.99
N SER A 17 -22.61 -21.24 -5.19
CA SER A 17 -23.63 -22.25 -4.94
C SER A 17 -23.34 -23.55 -5.70
N SER A 18 -22.89 -23.48 -6.95
CA SER A 18 -22.51 -24.64 -7.75
C SER A 18 -21.40 -25.49 -7.10
N PHE A 19 -20.36 -24.86 -6.57
CA PHE A 19 -19.27 -25.56 -5.88
C PHE A 19 -19.69 -26.08 -4.51
N ARG A 20 -20.45 -25.28 -3.75
CA ARG A 20 -20.98 -25.68 -2.46
C ARG A 20 -21.89 -26.90 -2.59
N THR A 21 -22.86 -26.87 -3.49
CA THR A 21 -23.77 -28.00 -3.75
C THR A 21 -23.01 -29.24 -4.17
N MET A 22 -22.00 -29.10 -5.05
CA MET A 22 -21.13 -30.23 -5.44
C MET A 22 -20.51 -30.92 -4.23
N VAL A 23 -19.86 -30.16 -3.35
CA VAL A 23 -19.18 -30.72 -2.18
C VAL A 23 -20.17 -31.24 -1.14
N GLU A 24 -21.23 -30.50 -0.85
CA GLU A 24 -22.25 -30.88 0.13
C GLU A 24 -23.01 -32.13 -0.31
N SER A 25 -23.32 -32.34 -1.59
CA SER A 25 -23.94 -33.58 -2.06
C SER A 25 -23.10 -34.81 -1.74
N PHE A 26 -21.76 -34.74 -1.92
CA PHE A 26 -20.88 -35.85 -1.57
C PHE A 26 -20.80 -36.11 -0.06
N GLU A 27 -20.93 -35.08 0.78
CA GLU A 27 -21.01 -35.25 2.25
C GLU A 27 -22.27 -36.04 2.65
N HIS A 28 -23.38 -35.84 1.93
CA HIS A 28 -24.67 -36.49 2.20
C HIS A 28 -24.84 -37.82 1.45
N GLY A 29 -23.82 -38.27 0.70
CA GLY A 29 -23.89 -39.49 -0.10
C GLY A 29 -24.78 -39.36 -1.35
N GLU A 30 -25.06 -38.14 -1.77
CA GLU A 30 -25.85 -37.80 -2.95
C GLU A 30 -24.94 -37.58 -4.16
N ARG A 31 -25.48 -37.81 -5.37
CA ARG A 31 -24.78 -37.49 -6.60
C ARG A 31 -25.19 -36.10 -7.07
N PRO A 32 -24.27 -35.12 -7.10
CA PRO A 32 -24.60 -33.76 -7.50
C PRO A 32 -24.94 -33.68 -8.99
N GLU A 33 -26.03 -32.99 -9.29
CA GLU A 33 -26.38 -32.57 -10.63
C GLU A 33 -25.48 -31.41 -11.08
N LEU A 34 -25.08 -31.44 -12.35
CA LEU A 34 -24.29 -30.37 -12.94
C LEU A 34 -25.24 -29.30 -13.49
N ASN A 35 -24.99 -28.04 -13.16
CA ASN A 35 -25.77 -26.94 -13.69
C ASN A 35 -25.54 -26.80 -15.20
N ASP A 36 -26.61 -26.85 -15.99
CA ASP A 36 -26.53 -26.75 -17.44
C ASP A 36 -26.09 -25.37 -17.94
N ALA A 37 -26.22 -24.32 -17.12
CA ALA A 37 -25.82 -22.95 -17.46
C ALA A 37 -24.31 -22.68 -17.34
N LEU A 38 -23.48 -23.69 -17.02
CA LEU A 38 -22.03 -23.54 -16.95
C LEU A 38 -21.40 -23.42 -18.34
N THR A 39 -20.42 -22.52 -18.47
CA THR A 39 -19.58 -22.39 -19.67
C THR A 39 -18.79 -23.67 -19.94
N PRO A 40 -18.32 -23.93 -21.18
CA PRO A 40 -17.68 -25.20 -21.54
C PRO A 40 -16.51 -25.61 -20.63
N HIS A 41 -15.53 -24.73 -20.38
CA HIS A 41 -14.39 -25.10 -19.54
C HIS A 41 -14.77 -25.19 -18.06
N MET A 42 -15.70 -24.37 -17.58
CA MET A 42 -16.24 -24.49 -16.23
C MET A 42 -17.02 -25.79 -16.04
N ARG A 43 -17.80 -26.22 -17.04
CA ARG A 43 -18.51 -27.50 -17.05
C ARG A 43 -17.51 -28.66 -16.98
N GLU A 44 -16.46 -28.65 -17.81
CA GLU A 44 -15.39 -29.65 -17.77
C GLU A 44 -14.73 -29.72 -16.38
N PHE A 45 -14.44 -28.56 -15.77
CA PHE A 45 -13.92 -28.50 -14.40
C PHE A 45 -14.84 -29.15 -13.39
N PHE A 46 -16.15 -28.87 -13.43
CA PHE A 46 -17.09 -29.50 -12.50
C PHE A 46 -17.30 -30.99 -12.76
N VAL A 47 -17.21 -31.45 -14.02
CA VAL A 47 -17.21 -32.88 -14.38
C VAL A 47 -15.98 -33.57 -13.77
N ALA A 48 -14.79 -33.00 -13.97
CA ALA A 48 -13.55 -33.50 -13.40
C ALA A 48 -13.58 -33.47 -11.87
N LEU A 49 -14.02 -32.36 -11.26
CA LEU A 49 -14.16 -32.23 -9.81
C LEU A 49 -15.07 -33.33 -9.24
N ARG A 50 -16.24 -33.55 -9.84
CA ARG A 50 -17.15 -34.64 -9.44
C ARG A 50 -16.45 -36.00 -9.51
N PHE A 51 -15.75 -36.28 -10.61
CA PHE A 51 -15.02 -37.53 -10.80
C PHE A 51 -13.95 -37.76 -9.72
N PHE A 52 -13.17 -36.75 -9.35
CA PHE A 52 -12.13 -36.89 -8.33
C PHE A 52 -12.67 -36.85 -6.90
N LEU A 53 -13.86 -36.29 -6.66
CA LEU A 53 -14.55 -36.45 -5.38
C LEU A 53 -15.06 -37.91 -5.22
N GLU A 54 -15.59 -38.51 -6.29
CA GLU A 54 -15.95 -39.94 -6.34
C GLU A 54 -14.70 -40.83 -6.19
N ASN A 55 -13.63 -40.51 -6.93
CA ASN A 55 -12.44 -41.33 -7.12
C ASN A 55 -11.13 -40.61 -6.77
N PRO A 56 -10.93 -40.17 -5.50
CA PRO A 56 -9.80 -39.31 -5.15
C PRO A 56 -8.44 -39.96 -5.37
N GLY A 57 -8.36 -41.30 -5.37
CA GLY A 57 -7.11 -42.05 -5.59
C GLY A 57 -6.67 -42.17 -7.05
N VAL A 58 -7.50 -41.80 -8.02
CA VAL A 58 -7.17 -41.92 -9.45
C VAL A 58 -6.24 -40.79 -9.86
N ASP A 59 -5.08 -41.08 -10.45
CA ASP A 59 -4.17 -40.05 -10.96
C ASP A 59 -4.86 -39.23 -12.06
N PRO A 60 -4.84 -37.88 -11.99
CA PRO A 60 -5.43 -37.00 -12.99
C PRO A 60 -5.02 -37.27 -14.44
N GLU A 61 -3.88 -37.89 -14.71
CA GLU A 61 -3.51 -38.31 -16.08
C GLU A 61 -4.51 -39.30 -16.72
N HIS A 62 -5.24 -40.07 -15.91
CA HIS A 62 -6.18 -41.06 -16.41
C HIS A 62 -7.61 -40.52 -16.59
N PHE A 63 -7.82 -39.22 -16.38
CA PHE A 63 -9.08 -38.57 -16.72
C PHE A 63 -9.05 -38.09 -18.17
N GLU A 64 -10.17 -38.23 -18.88
CA GLU A 64 -10.32 -37.77 -20.27
C GLU A 64 -10.52 -36.25 -20.28
N TRP A 65 -9.41 -35.50 -20.45
CA TRP A 65 -9.41 -34.04 -20.51
C TRP A 65 -9.75 -33.55 -21.93
N GLU A 66 -10.78 -32.71 -22.04
CA GLU A 66 -11.04 -31.90 -23.23
C GLU A 66 -10.06 -30.72 -23.28
N ASN A 67 -9.80 -30.08 -22.13
CA ASN A 67 -8.76 -29.07 -21.94
C ASN A 67 -7.61 -29.59 -21.08
N ARG A 68 -6.54 -30.06 -21.74
CA ARG A 68 -5.31 -30.53 -21.04
C ARG A 68 -4.63 -29.46 -20.18
N LYS A 69 -4.99 -28.17 -20.28
CA LYS A 69 -4.47 -27.13 -19.37
C LYS A 69 -5.01 -27.30 -17.94
N LEU A 70 -6.11 -28.02 -17.72
CA LEU A 70 -6.66 -28.31 -16.39
C LEU A 70 -5.87 -29.39 -15.63
N LEU A 71 -5.25 -30.33 -16.35
CA LEU A 71 -4.52 -31.47 -15.79
C LEU A 71 -3.47 -31.08 -14.72
N PRO A 72 -2.57 -30.09 -14.94
CA PRO A 72 -1.62 -29.67 -13.92
C PRO A 72 -2.30 -29.15 -12.63
N HIS A 73 -3.46 -28.50 -12.74
CA HIS A 73 -4.18 -27.98 -11.59
C HIS A 73 -4.80 -29.11 -10.76
N PHE A 74 -5.36 -30.13 -11.41
CA PHE A 74 -5.91 -31.30 -10.71
C PHE A 74 -4.82 -32.17 -10.09
N LYS A 75 -3.67 -32.33 -10.76
CA LYS A 75 -2.48 -32.96 -10.14
C LYS A 75 -2.05 -32.24 -8.87
N ARG A 76 -2.03 -30.91 -8.91
CA ARG A 76 -1.70 -30.08 -7.74
C ARG A 76 -2.68 -30.34 -6.61
N LEU A 77 -4.00 -30.28 -6.88
CA LEU A 77 -5.04 -30.55 -5.87
C LEU A 77 -4.95 -31.98 -5.29
N GLN A 78 -4.50 -32.96 -6.08
CA GLN A 78 -4.32 -34.33 -5.58
C GLN A 78 -3.09 -34.48 -4.68
N ARG A 79 -2.04 -33.70 -4.94
CA ARG A 79 -0.75 -33.75 -4.22
C ARG A 79 -0.42 -32.41 -3.60
N THR A 80 -1.37 -31.86 -2.84
CA THR A 80 -1.17 -30.59 -2.16
C THR A 80 -0.35 -30.84 -0.91
N ALA A 81 0.91 -30.38 -0.90
CA ALA A 81 1.67 -30.32 0.34
C ALA A 81 0.93 -29.39 1.30
N VAL A 82 0.41 -29.97 2.39
CA VAL A 82 -0.14 -29.19 3.49
C VAL A 82 1.00 -28.78 4.40
N VAL A 83 2.19 -29.40 4.39
CA VAL A 83 3.33 -28.95 5.21
C VAL A 83 4.62 -29.17 4.45
N SER A 84 5.57 -28.24 4.55
CA SER A 84 6.93 -28.46 4.04
C SER A 84 7.57 -29.65 4.78
N GLY A 85 7.78 -30.75 4.07
CA GLY A 85 8.38 -31.98 4.62
C GLY A 85 7.40 -33.05 5.08
N GLU A 86 6.08 -32.83 5.01
CA GLU A 86 5.09 -33.89 5.27
C GLU A 86 4.50 -34.46 3.97
N GLU A 87 3.81 -35.60 4.09
CA GLU A 87 3.17 -36.25 2.95
C GLU A 87 2.09 -35.35 2.33
N PRO A 88 2.07 -35.23 0.98
CA PRO A 88 1.08 -34.41 0.29
C PRO A 88 -0.33 -34.94 0.55
N VAL A 89 -1.25 -34.03 0.82
CA VAL A 89 -2.65 -34.33 1.09
C VAL A 89 -3.48 -34.14 -0.18
N ASN A 90 -4.46 -35.02 -0.31
CA ASN A 90 -5.38 -35.03 -1.43
C ASN A 90 -6.61 -34.16 -1.11
N VAL A 91 -6.71 -33.01 -1.76
CA VAL A 91 -7.78 -32.02 -1.53
C VAL A 91 -9.16 -32.63 -1.80
N PHE A 92 -9.30 -33.54 -2.76
CA PHE A 92 -10.59 -34.19 -3.05
C PHE A 92 -11.05 -35.09 -1.90
N LYS A 93 -10.12 -35.76 -1.19
CA LYS A 93 -10.46 -36.52 0.03
C LYS A 93 -10.96 -35.60 1.14
N LEU A 94 -10.31 -34.44 1.33
CA LEU A 94 -10.70 -33.48 2.36
C LEU A 94 -12.05 -32.82 2.07
N LEU A 95 -12.33 -32.50 0.81
CA LEU A 95 -13.59 -31.87 0.42
C LEU A 95 -14.78 -32.82 0.62
N ARG A 96 -14.65 -34.10 0.24
CA ARG A 96 -15.77 -35.06 0.39
C ARG A 96 -16.02 -35.51 1.83
N ASP A 97 -15.04 -35.39 2.71
CA ASP A 97 -15.15 -35.92 4.09
C ASP A 97 -16.06 -35.02 4.94
N GLY A 98 -17.22 -35.54 5.35
CA GLY A 98 -18.18 -34.84 6.19
C GLY A 98 -17.68 -34.47 7.59
N LEU A 99 -16.58 -35.08 8.06
CA LEU A 99 -15.95 -34.75 9.35
C LEU A 99 -15.03 -33.53 9.26
N VAL A 100 -14.64 -33.12 8.05
CA VAL A 100 -13.79 -31.94 7.84
C VAL A 100 -14.62 -30.67 8.05
N PRO A 101 -14.21 -29.74 8.95
CA PRO A 101 -14.99 -28.54 9.22
C PRO A 101 -15.19 -27.66 7.98
N LYS A 102 -16.39 -27.10 7.81
CA LYS A 102 -16.71 -26.18 6.70
C LYS A 102 -15.72 -25.01 6.58
N ALA A 103 -15.18 -24.52 7.70
CA ALA A 103 -14.15 -23.49 7.71
C ALA A 103 -12.84 -23.94 7.04
N LEU A 104 -12.45 -25.22 7.16
CA LEU A 104 -11.27 -25.77 6.49
C LEU A 104 -11.55 -25.99 4.99
N LYS A 105 -12.74 -26.46 4.63
CA LYS A 105 -13.17 -26.58 3.22
C LYS A 105 -13.20 -25.23 2.52
N TYR A 106 -13.72 -24.20 3.20
CA TYR A 106 -13.68 -22.82 2.70
C TYR A 106 -12.25 -22.35 2.44
N LYS A 107 -11.29 -22.65 3.34
CA LYS A 107 -9.88 -22.30 3.12
C LYS A 107 -9.27 -23.00 1.91
N LEU A 108 -9.57 -24.29 1.71
CA LEU A 108 -9.14 -25.05 0.51
C LEU A 108 -9.73 -24.44 -0.76
N TYR A 109 -11.01 -24.06 -0.70
CA TYR A 109 -11.69 -23.37 -1.78
C TYR A 109 -11.02 -22.01 -2.08
N ASP A 110 -10.93 -21.12 -1.09
CA ASP A 110 -10.44 -19.75 -1.21
C ASP A 110 -8.99 -19.66 -1.71
N GLY A 111 -8.14 -20.61 -1.27
CA GLY A 111 -6.70 -20.61 -1.54
C GLY A 111 -6.27 -21.35 -2.80
N GLN A 112 -7.01 -22.39 -3.24
CA GLN A 112 -6.58 -23.23 -4.36
C GLN A 112 -7.57 -23.35 -5.49
N ILE A 113 -8.87 -23.33 -5.18
CA ILE A 113 -9.93 -23.63 -6.15
C ILE A 113 -10.53 -22.34 -6.72
N ARG A 114 -10.72 -21.29 -5.92
CA ARG A 114 -11.24 -20.00 -6.38
C ARG A 114 -10.37 -19.43 -7.50
N THR A 115 -9.06 -19.35 -7.30
CA THR A 115 -8.13 -18.83 -8.33
C THR A 115 -8.16 -19.67 -9.61
N LEU A 116 -8.34 -20.99 -9.49
CA LEU A 116 -8.53 -21.86 -10.64
C LEU A 116 -9.85 -21.56 -11.33
N MET A 117 -10.96 -21.47 -10.60
CA MET A 117 -12.27 -21.13 -11.17
C MET A 117 -12.27 -19.73 -11.81
N ASP A 118 -11.61 -18.75 -11.22
CA ASP A 118 -11.43 -17.41 -11.79
C ASP A 118 -10.64 -17.48 -13.10
N TRP A 119 -9.56 -18.27 -13.13
CA TRP A 119 -8.78 -18.52 -14.34
C TRP A 119 -9.61 -19.21 -15.43
N ILE A 120 -10.35 -20.28 -15.10
CA ILE A 120 -11.23 -20.98 -16.04
C ILE A 120 -12.29 -20.03 -16.59
N SER A 121 -12.92 -19.25 -15.70
CA SER A 121 -13.88 -18.22 -16.09
C SER A 121 -13.25 -17.20 -17.05
N SER A 122 -11.97 -16.85 -16.87
CA SER A 122 -11.24 -15.96 -17.80
C SER A 122 -10.89 -16.61 -19.14
N GLN A 123 -10.77 -17.94 -19.20
CA GLN A 123 -10.58 -18.68 -20.46
C GLN A 123 -11.87 -18.79 -21.26
N ASP A 124 -13.00 -18.97 -20.56
CA ASP A 124 -14.35 -19.03 -21.12
C ASP A 124 -14.92 -17.66 -21.50
N ARG A 125 -14.42 -16.58 -20.88
CA ARG A 125 -14.81 -15.23 -21.27
C ARG A 125 -14.37 -15.02 -22.70
N PRO A 126 -15.30 -14.71 -23.64
CA PRO A 126 -14.86 -14.09 -24.86
C PRO A 126 -13.99 -12.89 -24.44
N PRO A 127 -12.86 -12.68 -25.11
CA PRO A 127 -12.01 -11.52 -24.91
C PRO A 127 -12.91 -10.31 -24.84
N LEU A 128 -12.72 -9.46 -23.82
CA LEU A 128 -13.56 -8.31 -23.54
C LEU A 128 -13.87 -7.62 -24.87
N GLN A 129 -15.08 -7.83 -25.39
CA GLN A 129 -15.68 -6.89 -26.31
C GLN A 129 -16.02 -5.75 -25.38
N LEU A 130 -15.08 -4.79 -25.27
CA LEU A 130 -15.37 -3.50 -24.67
C LEU A 130 -16.48 -2.92 -25.56
N THR A 131 -17.71 -3.18 -25.18
CA THR A 131 -18.86 -2.61 -25.85
C THR A 131 -18.83 -1.12 -25.57
N SER A 132 -19.32 -0.31 -26.50
CA SER A 132 -19.28 1.16 -26.44
C SER A 132 -20.00 1.78 -25.23
N GLU A 133 -20.55 0.96 -24.33
CA GLU A 133 -21.19 1.35 -23.07
C GLU A 133 -20.32 1.04 -21.83
N ASP A 134 -19.14 0.43 -22.00
CA ASP A 134 -18.21 0.12 -20.91
C ASP A 134 -17.37 1.34 -20.52
N GLU A 135 -17.54 1.82 -19.28
CA GLU A 135 -16.92 3.03 -18.72
C GLU A 135 -15.38 3.03 -18.59
N LEU A 136 -14.63 2.06 -19.16
CA LEU A 136 -13.16 2.09 -19.15
C LEU A 136 -12.62 2.07 -20.58
N THR A 137 -11.93 3.14 -20.95
CA THR A 137 -11.27 3.29 -22.24
C THR A 137 -9.84 2.81 -22.13
N LEU A 138 -9.45 1.83 -22.97
CA LEU A 138 -8.05 1.43 -23.05
C LEU A 138 -7.26 2.40 -23.92
N LEU A 139 -6.30 3.09 -23.32
CA LEU A 139 -5.48 4.08 -24.01
C LEU A 139 -4.51 3.41 -24.99
N PRO A 140 -4.17 4.09 -26.10
CA PRO A 140 -3.10 3.65 -26.98
C PRO A 140 -1.77 3.64 -26.23
N PRO A 141 -0.80 2.85 -26.72
CA PRO A 141 0.53 2.83 -26.15
C PRO A 141 1.20 4.21 -26.23
N GLN A 142 1.74 4.68 -25.11
CA GLN A 142 2.47 5.95 -25.05
C GLN A 142 3.78 5.88 -25.84
N GLN A 143 4.19 7.02 -26.42
CA GLN A 143 5.53 7.16 -26.97
C GLN A 143 6.57 7.03 -25.84
N GLU A 144 7.61 6.24 -26.09
CA GLU A 144 8.70 6.10 -25.14
C GLU A 144 9.59 7.34 -25.19
N ASP A 145 9.44 8.26 -24.23
CA ASP A 145 10.50 9.23 -23.94
C ASP A 145 11.81 8.50 -23.61
N SER A 146 12.89 8.91 -24.29
CA SER A 146 14.22 8.31 -24.10
C SER A 146 14.99 8.90 -22.92
N MET A 147 14.44 9.94 -22.29
CA MET A 147 15.07 10.69 -21.21
C MET A 147 14.09 10.86 -20.05
N LEU A 148 14.61 10.76 -18.84
CA LEU A 148 13.94 11.10 -17.60
C LEU A 148 14.73 12.23 -16.94
N ASP A 149 14.07 13.37 -16.79
CA ASP A 149 14.58 14.50 -16.02
C ASP A 149 13.91 14.47 -14.64
N PRO A 150 14.60 14.10 -13.55
CA PRO A 150 13.99 13.99 -12.22
C PRO A 150 13.42 15.32 -11.76
N SER A 151 12.10 15.42 -11.67
CA SER A 151 11.38 16.64 -11.23
C SER A 151 10.06 16.30 -10.57
N MET A 152 9.68 17.15 -9.62
CA MET A 152 8.36 17.12 -9.01
C MET A 152 7.32 17.70 -9.96
N GLU A 153 6.26 16.94 -10.21
CA GLU A 153 5.12 17.36 -11.01
C GLU A 153 3.93 17.68 -10.10
N SER A 154 3.28 18.83 -10.31
CA SER A 154 2.00 19.11 -9.66
C SER A 154 1.03 17.97 -9.98
N PRO A 155 0.31 17.41 -9.00
CA PRO A 155 -0.75 16.47 -9.31
C PRO A 155 -1.76 17.24 -10.17
N GLY A 156 -1.91 16.84 -11.43
CA GLY A 156 -3.01 17.35 -12.24
C GLY A 156 -4.31 17.10 -11.48
N GLU A 157 -5.27 18.03 -11.53
CA GLU A 157 -6.61 17.74 -11.02
C GLU A 157 -7.11 16.50 -11.80
N PRO A 158 -7.38 15.37 -11.12
CA PRO A 158 -7.89 14.21 -11.81
C PRO A 158 -9.27 14.58 -12.36
N SER A 159 -9.39 14.72 -13.67
CA SER A 159 -10.69 14.88 -14.31
C SER A 159 -11.51 13.61 -14.04
N GLU A 160 -12.83 13.72 -13.94
CA GLU A 160 -13.70 12.52 -13.81
C GLU A 160 -13.50 11.54 -14.98
N GLU A 161 -13.01 12.02 -16.13
CA GLU A 161 -12.64 11.25 -17.31
C GLU A 161 -11.30 10.50 -17.14
N ALA A 162 -10.30 11.09 -16.48
CA ALA A 162 -9.00 10.45 -16.23
C ALA A 162 -9.09 9.22 -15.30
N VAL A 163 -10.17 9.11 -14.51
CA VAL A 163 -10.44 7.95 -13.64
C VAL A 163 -10.93 6.73 -14.45
N LYS A 164 -11.29 6.95 -15.73
CA LYS A 164 -11.88 5.94 -16.63
C LYS A 164 -10.93 5.50 -17.76
N GLU A 165 -9.69 5.98 -17.77
CA GLU A 165 -8.71 5.65 -18.81
C GLU A 165 -7.60 4.75 -18.24
N ALA A 166 -7.30 3.63 -18.91
CA ALA A 166 -6.27 2.69 -18.48
C ALA A 166 -5.43 2.21 -19.66
N TYR A 167 -4.14 1.98 -19.47
CA TYR A 167 -3.29 1.33 -20.48
C TYR A 167 -3.53 -0.17 -20.55
N ALA A 168 -3.86 -0.78 -19.40
CA ALA A 168 -4.09 -2.20 -19.33
C ALA A 168 -5.02 -2.60 -18.20
N LEU A 169 -5.67 -3.73 -18.39
CA LEU A 169 -6.42 -4.47 -17.38
C LEU A 169 -5.80 -5.86 -17.21
N ILE A 170 -5.52 -6.25 -15.97
CA ILE A 170 -4.94 -7.54 -15.60
C ILE A 170 -5.97 -8.35 -14.80
N ILE A 171 -6.22 -9.59 -15.21
CA ILE A 171 -7.16 -10.51 -14.55
C ILE A 171 -6.49 -11.86 -14.26
N PRO A 172 -6.67 -12.45 -13.07
CA PRO A 172 -7.31 -11.89 -11.87
C PRO A 172 -6.51 -10.74 -11.24
N VAL A 173 -7.12 -10.05 -10.27
CA VAL A 173 -6.47 -8.98 -9.48
C VAL A 173 -5.04 -9.35 -9.10
N HIS A 174 -4.11 -8.47 -9.46
CA HIS A 174 -2.70 -8.56 -9.10
C HIS A 174 -2.14 -7.17 -8.83
N GLN A 175 -2.14 -6.79 -7.55
CA GLN A 175 -1.58 -5.52 -7.09
C GLN A 175 -0.06 -5.62 -7.01
N ASP A 176 0.60 -5.00 -7.97
CA ASP A 176 2.05 -4.85 -8.05
C ASP A 176 2.42 -3.54 -8.76
N PHE A 177 3.71 -3.22 -8.76
CA PHE A 177 4.29 -2.23 -9.66
C PHE A 177 4.54 -2.88 -11.02
N TYR A 178 4.03 -2.29 -12.09
CA TYR A 178 4.20 -2.79 -13.45
C TYR A 178 5.24 -1.93 -14.14
N ARG A 179 6.44 -2.50 -14.35
CA ARG A 179 7.53 -1.76 -14.98
C ARG A 179 7.21 -1.54 -16.45
N ARG A 180 7.47 -0.33 -16.92
CA ARG A 180 7.23 0.10 -18.30
C ARG A 180 8.54 0.46 -18.99
N LYS A 181 9.38 1.25 -18.32
CA LYS A 181 10.64 1.78 -18.85
C LYS A 181 11.78 1.57 -17.85
N ILE A 182 12.98 1.49 -18.40
CA ILE A 182 14.22 1.37 -17.63
C ILE A 182 15.20 2.42 -18.15
N PHE A 183 15.64 3.29 -17.26
CA PHE A 183 16.71 4.25 -17.53
C PHE A 183 18.00 3.77 -16.88
N ASP A 184 18.99 3.44 -17.70
CA ASP A 184 20.21 2.74 -17.30
C ASP A 184 21.48 3.59 -17.46
N LEU A 185 21.39 4.72 -18.15
CA LEU A 185 22.48 5.67 -18.33
C LEU A 185 22.19 6.95 -17.54
N TYR A 186 23.17 7.42 -16.78
CA TYR A 186 23.03 8.63 -15.97
C TYR A 186 24.04 9.69 -16.40
N ASP A 187 23.53 10.86 -16.84
CA ASP A 187 24.33 12.05 -17.09
C ASP A 187 24.49 12.85 -15.79
N GLU A 188 25.59 12.60 -15.09
CA GLU A 188 25.97 13.29 -13.86
C GLU A 188 26.06 14.82 -14.00
N ARG A 189 26.34 15.36 -15.19
CA ARG A 189 26.48 16.82 -15.39
C ARG A 189 25.11 17.48 -15.47
N ASN A 190 24.16 16.80 -16.09
CA ASN A 190 22.85 17.33 -16.32
C ASN A 190 21.79 16.84 -15.33
N VAL A 191 22.11 15.84 -14.51
CA VAL A 191 21.19 15.14 -13.61
C VAL A 191 20.01 14.58 -14.41
N ILE A 192 20.32 13.92 -15.52
CA ILE A 192 19.33 13.33 -16.43
C ILE A 192 19.63 11.85 -16.59
N TRP A 193 18.58 11.05 -16.65
CA TRP A 193 18.66 9.64 -16.94
C TRP A 193 18.25 9.39 -18.40
N GLU A 194 18.95 8.50 -19.08
CA GLU A 194 18.67 8.10 -20.46
C GLU A 194 18.45 6.59 -20.54
N ALA A 195 17.55 6.18 -21.43
CA ALA A 195 17.35 4.77 -21.76
C ALA A 195 18.28 4.37 -22.91
N SER A 196 19.11 3.36 -22.70
CA SER A 196 19.90 2.74 -23.78
C SER A 196 18.99 2.21 -24.88
N PRO A 197 19.39 2.32 -26.16
CA PRO A 197 18.64 1.73 -27.27
C PRO A 197 18.35 0.23 -27.04
N HIS A 198 17.09 -0.17 -27.24
CA HIS A 198 16.64 -1.54 -27.00
C HIS A 198 17.33 -2.54 -27.92
N GLN A 199 17.91 -3.59 -27.33
CA GLN A 199 18.42 -4.75 -28.05
C GLN A 199 17.42 -5.89 -27.98
N LEU A 200 16.45 -5.88 -28.90
CA LEU A 200 15.39 -6.88 -28.94
C LEU A 200 15.93 -8.22 -29.47
N LYS A 201 15.71 -9.29 -28.70
CA LYS A 201 16.00 -10.67 -29.09
C LYS A 201 14.73 -11.48 -29.03
N LYS A 202 14.54 -12.40 -29.97
CA LYS A 202 13.38 -13.29 -29.96
C LYS A 202 13.35 -14.10 -28.66
N ALA A 203 12.22 -14.05 -27.97
CA ALA A 203 12.05 -14.66 -26.66
C ALA A 203 11.93 -16.20 -26.80
N PRO A 204 12.63 -17.00 -25.97
CA PRO A 204 12.50 -18.45 -26.00
C PRO A 204 11.14 -18.88 -25.44
N LYS A 205 10.54 -19.97 -25.94
CA LYS A 205 9.32 -20.50 -25.33
C LYS A 205 9.61 -20.96 -23.89
N ARG A 206 8.86 -20.43 -22.92
CA ARG A 206 8.95 -20.81 -21.50
C ARG A 206 7.60 -21.30 -21.00
N ARG A 207 7.63 -22.27 -20.09
CA ARG A 207 6.43 -22.71 -19.36
C ARG A 207 6.16 -21.75 -18.21
N LEU A 208 4.93 -21.25 -18.14
CA LEU A 208 4.47 -20.35 -17.08
C LEU A 208 4.02 -21.13 -15.84
N ARG A 209 4.35 -20.59 -14.66
CA ARG A 209 3.90 -21.08 -13.36
C ARG A 209 2.40 -20.83 -13.20
N PRO A 210 1.57 -21.87 -13.02
CA PRO A 210 0.11 -21.73 -13.03
C PRO A 210 -0.46 -20.69 -12.06
N GLU A 211 0.14 -20.50 -10.89
CA GLU A 211 -0.29 -19.55 -9.86
C GLU A 211 -0.03 -18.07 -10.22
N THR A 212 0.92 -17.83 -11.13
CA THR A 212 1.30 -16.48 -11.57
C THR A 212 0.57 -16.08 -12.85
N ILE A 213 -0.12 -17.01 -13.50
CA ILE A 213 -0.83 -16.76 -14.76
C ILE A 213 -1.86 -15.66 -14.57
N ARG A 214 -1.77 -14.62 -15.40
CA ARG A 214 -2.73 -13.53 -15.54
C ARG A 214 -3.04 -13.33 -17.02
N ARG A 215 -4.21 -12.80 -17.32
CA ARG A 215 -4.57 -12.30 -18.65
C ARG A 215 -4.42 -10.79 -18.66
N TYR A 216 -3.60 -10.30 -19.57
CA TYR A 216 -3.31 -8.90 -19.82
C TYR A 216 -4.15 -8.44 -21.02
N TYR A 217 -4.98 -7.42 -20.81
CA TYR A 217 -5.81 -6.78 -21.82
C TYR A 217 -5.28 -5.37 -22.07
N SER A 218 -5.04 -5.01 -23.32
CA SER A 218 -4.51 -3.69 -23.70
C SER A 218 -4.79 -3.42 -25.18
N THR A 219 -4.28 -2.31 -25.71
CA THR A 219 -4.28 -1.99 -27.13
C THR A 219 -2.85 -1.98 -27.67
N LEU A 220 -2.69 -2.33 -28.95
CA LEU A 220 -1.40 -2.25 -29.64
C LEU A 220 -1.58 -1.69 -31.04
N THR A 221 -0.51 -1.10 -31.58
CA THR A 221 -0.45 -0.72 -33.00
C THR A 221 0.18 -1.86 -33.80
N LEU A 222 -0.51 -2.33 -34.85
CA LEU A 222 0.03 -3.35 -35.74
C LEU A 222 1.34 -2.90 -36.38
N ASN A 223 2.22 -3.87 -36.66
CA ASN A 223 3.53 -3.66 -37.28
C ASN A 223 4.50 -2.78 -36.44
N LYS A 224 4.21 -2.57 -35.15
CA LYS A 224 5.10 -1.89 -34.20
C LYS A 224 5.41 -2.79 -33.00
N HIS A 225 6.63 -2.67 -32.49
CA HIS A 225 7.00 -3.31 -31.23
C HIS A 225 6.27 -2.59 -30.09
N GLN A 226 5.56 -3.36 -29.29
CA GLN A 226 4.80 -2.89 -28.13
C GLN A 226 5.42 -3.46 -26.86
N VAL A 227 5.80 -2.60 -25.92
CA VAL A 227 6.17 -3.03 -24.57
C VAL A 227 4.93 -3.56 -23.84
N ILE A 228 5.10 -4.66 -23.12
CA ILE A 228 4.05 -5.22 -22.26
C ILE A 228 4.51 -5.01 -20.84
N GLN A 229 3.84 -4.12 -20.10
CA GLN A 229 4.25 -3.82 -18.74
C GLN A 229 4.10 -5.04 -17.84
N GLU A 230 5.12 -5.34 -17.04
CA GLU A 230 5.16 -6.53 -16.20
C GLU A 230 5.38 -6.28 -14.70
N PRO A 231 4.85 -7.17 -13.83
CA PRO A 231 4.97 -7.02 -12.38
C PRO A 231 6.40 -7.19 -11.82
N GLY A 232 6.87 -6.15 -11.13
CA GLY A 232 8.08 -6.15 -10.29
C GLY A 232 9.40 -6.41 -11.04
N ALA A 233 10.48 -6.59 -10.28
CA ALA A 233 11.80 -7.00 -10.82
C ALA A 233 11.90 -8.48 -11.26
N GLY A 234 10.79 -9.23 -11.28
CA GLY A 234 10.76 -10.61 -11.74
C GLY A 234 10.74 -10.70 -13.28
N SER A 235 11.30 -11.77 -13.84
CA SER A 235 11.14 -12.06 -15.27
C SER A 235 9.74 -12.60 -15.52
N TRP A 236 8.83 -11.75 -15.97
CA TRP A 236 7.56 -12.22 -16.49
C TRP A 236 7.66 -12.49 -17.98
N PHE A 237 6.81 -13.41 -18.45
CA PHE A 237 6.86 -13.90 -19.81
C PHE A 237 5.47 -13.92 -20.43
N LEU A 238 5.39 -13.69 -21.75
CA LEU A 238 4.17 -13.77 -22.54
C LEU A 238 4.01 -15.11 -23.22
N ASP A 239 2.85 -15.74 -23.07
CA ASP A 239 2.47 -16.89 -23.88
C ASP A 239 1.81 -16.41 -25.19
N SER A 240 2.61 -16.29 -26.24
CA SER A 240 2.13 -15.87 -27.58
C SER A 240 1.03 -16.75 -28.15
N GLU A 241 0.91 -18.02 -27.73
CA GLU A 241 -0.13 -18.93 -28.23
C GLU A 241 -1.52 -18.60 -27.66
N THR A 242 -1.57 -17.75 -26.64
CA THR A 242 -2.82 -17.26 -26.04
C THR A 242 -3.21 -15.87 -26.53
N PHE A 243 -2.48 -15.33 -27.50
CA PHE A 243 -2.74 -14.02 -28.06
C PHE A 243 -4.06 -14.03 -28.83
N TYR A 244 -4.87 -13.00 -28.59
CA TYR A 244 -6.15 -12.80 -29.25
C TYR A 244 -6.39 -11.31 -29.52
N THR A 245 -7.03 -10.97 -30.63
CA THR A 245 -7.47 -9.61 -30.98
C THR A 245 -8.98 -9.48 -31.10
N ASP A 246 -9.53 -8.35 -30.64
CA ASP A 246 -10.97 -8.02 -30.70
C ASP A 246 -11.65 -8.25 -32.06
N ARG A 247 -10.88 -8.13 -33.15
CA ARG A 247 -11.29 -8.46 -34.52
C ARG A 247 -10.36 -9.47 -35.17
N SER A 248 -10.88 -10.19 -36.18
CA SER A 248 -10.05 -11.04 -37.03
C SER A 248 -9.14 -10.19 -37.90
N ILE A 249 -7.84 -10.48 -37.85
CA ILE A 249 -6.82 -9.78 -38.64
C ILE A 249 -6.27 -10.81 -39.63
N PRO A 250 -6.35 -10.57 -40.95
CA PRO A 250 -5.73 -11.43 -41.94
C PRO A 250 -4.24 -11.60 -41.67
N ASP A 251 -3.66 -12.74 -42.06
CA ASP A 251 -2.22 -13.00 -42.09
C ASP A 251 -1.41 -12.70 -40.81
N LEU A 252 -2.10 -12.54 -39.66
CA LEU A 252 -1.53 -12.08 -38.41
C LEU A 252 -0.43 -13.03 -37.89
N LYS A 253 0.76 -12.48 -37.68
CA LYS A 253 1.89 -13.17 -37.06
C LYS A 253 2.28 -12.49 -35.76
N ILE A 254 2.40 -13.29 -34.71
CA ILE A 254 2.77 -12.80 -33.39
C ILE A 254 4.19 -13.26 -33.06
N THR A 255 5.05 -12.30 -32.76
CA THR A 255 6.42 -12.55 -32.29
C THR A 255 6.64 -11.85 -30.96
N VAL A 256 7.16 -12.60 -29.98
CA VAL A 256 7.56 -12.06 -28.68
C VAL A 256 9.08 -11.88 -28.67
N PHE A 257 9.51 -10.73 -28.19
CA PHE A 257 10.89 -10.36 -27.99
C PHE A 257 11.14 -10.06 -26.50
N GLU A 258 12.40 -10.11 -26.09
CA GLU A 258 12.89 -9.60 -24.81
C GLU A 258 14.02 -8.62 -25.09
N ASN A 259 14.06 -7.51 -24.36
CA ASN A 259 15.22 -6.61 -24.38
C ASN A 259 16.34 -7.10 -23.46
N GLN A 260 17.44 -6.36 -23.39
CA GLN A 260 18.61 -6.69 -22.57
C GLN A 260 18.33 -6.73 -21.05
N PHE A 261 17.20 -6.20 -20.60
CA PHE A 261 16.76 -6.19 -19.20
C PHE A 261 15.69 -7.24 -18.91
N GLY A 262 15.33 -8.07 -19.89
CA GLY A 262 14.27 -9.06 -19.77
C GLY A 262 12.86 -8.46 -19.83
N VAL A 263 12.71 -7.23 -20.33
CA VAL A 263 11.39 -6.62 -20.58
C VAL A 263 10.81 -7.20 -21.86
N PRO A 264 9.58 -7.72 -21.85
CA PRO A 264 9.04 -8.36 -23.01
C PRO A 264 8.33 -7.37 -23.95
N TYR A 265 8.58 -7.57 -25.24
CA TYR A 265 7.99 -6.83 -26.33
C TYR A 265 7.16 -7.76 -27.20
N LEU A 266 6.02 -7.27 -27.66
CA LEU A 266 5.14 -7.95 -28.57
C LEU A 266 5.18 -7.25 -29.93
N LEU A 267 5.30 -8.03 -31.01
CA LEU A 267 5.12 -7.56 -32.37
C LEU A 267 3.99 -8.37 -33.02
N ALA A 268 2.93 -7.68 -33.41
CA ALA A 268 1.81 -8.22 -34.16
C ALA A 268 1.88 -7.72 -35.61
N GLU A 269 2.29 -8.59 -36.54
CA GLU A 269 2.55 -8.24 -37.94
C GLU A 269 1.39 -8.70 -38.84
N SER A 270 0.98 -7.82 -39.76
CA SER A 270 0.07 -8.15 -40.88
C SER A 270 0.43 -7.26 -42.07
N ALA A 271 0.56 -7.87 -43.25
CA ALA A 271 0.79 -7.16 -44.49
C ALA A 271 -0.49 -6.52 -45.05
N MET A 272 -1.65 -6.94 -44.55
CA MET A 272 -2.97 -6.53 -45.05
C MET A 272 -3.74 -5.62 -44.09
N ALA A 273 -3.22 -5.36 -42.90
CA ALA A 273 -3.86 -4.54 -41.89
C ALA A 273 -2.87 -3.60 -41.18
N GLU A 274 -3.35 -2.41 -40.86
CA GLU A 274 -2.63 -1.41 -40.07
C GLU A 274 -3.56 -0.82 -39.00
N GLY A 275 -2.99 -0.09 -38.05
CA GLY A 275 -3.72 0.66 -37.03
C GLY A 275 -3.78 -0.01 -35.66
N LEU A 276 -4.61 0.57 -34.79
CA LEU A 276 -4.79 0.16 -33.41
C LEU A 276 -5.76 -1.03 -33.30
N VAL A 277 -5.41 -2.02 -32.49
CA VAL A 277 -6.24 -3.19 -32.17
C VAL A 277 -6.23 -3.45 -30.67
N SER A 278 -7.36 -3.86 -30.12
CA SER A 278 -7.41 -4.35 -28.74
C SER A 278 -6.99 -5.82 -28.73
N PHE A 279 -6.24 -6.21 -27.72
CA PHE A 279 -5.76 -7.59 -27.60
C PHE A 279 -5.83 -8.10 -26.16
N SER A 280 -5.75 -9.42 -26.04
CA SER A 280 -5.48 -10.08 -24.78
C SER A 280 -4.40 -11.15 -24.94
N VAL A 281 -3.61 -11.35 -23.90
CA VAL A 281 -2.55 -12.36 -23.87
C VAL A 281 -2.33 -12.84 -22.45
N VAL A 282 -1.87 -14.08 -22.28
CA VAL A 282 -1.47 -14.60 -20.97
C VAL A 282 -0.04 -14.19 -20.65
N ILE A 283 0.15 -13.66 -19.44
CA ILE A 283 1.44 -13.36 -18.83
C ILE A 283 1.63 -14.18 -17.55
N GLY A 284 2.86 -14.50 -17.20
CA GLY A 284 3.18 -15.22 -15.96
C GLY A 284 4.67 -15.26 -15.67
N GLN A 285 5.06 -15.64 -14.45
CA GLN A 285 6.45 -15.99 -14.17
C GLN A 285 6.74 -17.38 -14.75
N PRO A 286 7.86 -17.56 -15.46
CA PRO A 286 8.26 -18.87 -15.96
C PRO A 286 8.85 -19.72 -14.81
N ASP A 287 8.89 -21.04 -15.01
CA ASP A 287 9.55 -21.96 -14.06
C ASP A 287 11.03 -21.58 -13.86
N ASP A 288 11.70 -21.20 -14.95
CA ASP A 288 13.05 -20.65 -14.98
C ASP A 288 13.01 -19.16 -15.36
N PRO A 289 13.15 -18.23 -14.40
CA PRO A 289 13.09 -16.78 -14.64
C PRO A 289 14.21 -16.27 -15.56
N GLY A 290 15.21 -17.07 -15.92
CA GLY A 290 16.37 -16.54 -16.62
C GLY A 290 17.15 -15.54 -15.77
N VAL A 291 18.32 -15.13 -16.26
CA VAL A 291 19.22 -14.23 -15.53
C VAL A 291 19.36 -12.94 -16.32
N ILE A 292 18.88 -11.83 -15.76
CA ILE A 292 19.21 -10.50 -16.27
C ILE A 292 20.71 -10.30 -16.11
N ALA A 293 21.37 -9.87 -17.18
CA ALA A 293 22.81 -9.69 -17.18
C ALA A 293 23.26 -8.74 -16.05
N PRO A 294 24.48 -8.94 -15.50
CA PRO A 294 25.04 -7.98 -14.57
C PRO A 294 25.19 -6.60 -15.23
N PRO A 295 25.18 -5.53 -14.45
CA PRO A 295 25.30 -4.16 -14.95
C PRO A 295 26.63 -3.94 -15.68
N ARG A 296 26.63 -3.00 -16.63
CA ARG A 296 27.88 -2.43 -17.18
C ARG A 296 28.59 -1.63 -16.07
N GLN A 297 29.91 -1.67 -16.08
CA GLN A 297 30.75 -1.00 -15.07
C GLN A 297 30.42 0.51 -15.01
N VAL A 298 30.06 1.02 -13.83
CA VAL A 298 29.59 2.40 -13.64
C VAL A 298 30.78 3.33 -13.33
N SER A 299 30.72 4.57 -13.85
CA SER A 299 31.64 5.65 -13.49
C SER A 299 31.48 6.04 -12.01
N LEU A 300 32.61 6.18 -11.30
CA LEU A 300 32.67 6.45 -9.86
C LEU A 300 32.74 7.94 -9.50
N LYS A 301 32.52 8.87 -10.42
CA LYS A 301 32.67 10.28 -10.10
C LYS A 301 31.54 10.74 -9.17
N SER A 302 31.81 10.74 -7.87
CA SER A 302 30.84 11.00 -6.81
C SER A 302 30.28 12.42 -6.88
N ALA A 303 28.96 12.56 -6.68
CA ALA A 303 28.34 13.86 -6.50
C ALA A 303 28.68 14.44 -5.12
N LEU A 304 28.50 15.75 -4.98
CA LEU A 304 28.71 16.44 -3.72
C LEU A 304 27.55 16.13 -2.75
N LEU A 305 27.86 15.56 -1.59
CA LEU A 305 26.89 15.24 -0.53
C LEU A 305 27.20 16.03 0.75
N PRO A 306 26.19 16.27 1.60
CA PRO A 306 26.38 16.81 2.95
C PRO A 306 27.26 15.90 3.81
N GLU A 307 28.07 16.47 4.71
CA GLU A 307 28.99 15.69 5.56
C GLU A 307 28.28 14.61 6.39
N GLU A 308 27.06 14.87 6.84
CA GLU A 308 26.29 13.89 7.60
C GLU A 308 25.91 12.67 6.77
N LEU A 309 25.55 12.86 5.51
CA LEU A 309 25.28 11.76 4.58
C LEU A 309 26.55 10.99 4.24
N VAL A 310 27.68 11.69 4.04
CA VAL A 310 28.97 11.02 3.82
C VAL A 310 29.32 10.12 5.01
N LYS A 311 29.10 10.60 6.26
CA LYS A 311 29.32 9.80 7.47
C LYS A 311 28.39 8.61 7.55
N GLU A 312 27.11 8.79 7.21
CA GLU A 312 26.13 7.70 7.25
C GLU A 312 26.42 6.63 6.18
N LEU A 313 26.75 7.03 4.95
CA LEU A 313 27.19 6.11 3.90
C LEU A 313 28.46 5.35 4.30
N GLN A 314 29.40 6.01 4.98
CA GLN A 314 30.58 5.31 5.49
C GLN A 314 30.20 4.25 6.54
N ARG A 315 29.26 4.55 7.45
CA ARG A 315 28.71 3.55 8.37
C ARG A 315 28.01 2.40 7.64
N THR A 316 27.20 2.68 6.62
CA THR A 316 26.55 1.65 5.81
C THR A 316 27.56 0.79 5.05
N ARG A 317 28.66 1.40 4.57
CA ARG A 317 29.75 0.66 3.92
C ARG A 317 30.41 -0.31 4.88
N ASP A 318 30.70 0.15 6.09
CA ASP A 318 31.40 -0.60 7.15
C ASP A 318 30.48 -1.59 7.90
N MET A 319 29.17 -1.51 7.71
CA MET A 319 28.19 -2.43 8.26
C MET A 319 28.49 -3.88 7.85
N GLN A 320 28.52 -4.78 8.84
CA GLN A 320 28.48 -6.22 8.61
C GLN A 320 27.06 -6.61 8.20
N GLY A 321 26.90 -7.14 6.99
CA GLY A 321 25.61 -7.49 6.42
C GLY A 321 25.73 -7.85 4.95
N SER A 322 24.66 -8.39 4.39
CA SER A 322 24.52 -8.63 2.95
C SER A 322 24.45 -7.32 2.17
N ASP A 323 24.64 -7.39 0.85
CA ASP A 323 24.38 -6.23 -0.02
C ASP A 323 22.91 -5.77 0.12
N GLU A 324 22.01 -6.71 0.38
CA GLU A 324 20.59 -6.42 0.61
C GLU A 324 20.37 -5.54 1.85
N ASP A 325 21.05 -5.82 2.96
CA ASP A 325 20.93 -5.03 4.19
C ASP A 325 21.44 -3.58 3.98
N LYS A 326 22.47 -3.42 3.16
CA LYS A 326 23.04 -2.10 2.84
C LYS A 326 22.08 -1.30 1.96
N VAL A 327 21.50 -1.95 0.96
CA VAL A 327 20.49 -1.33 0.08
C VAL A 327 19.25 -0.91 0.87
N ASP A 328 18.77 -1.78 1.76
CA ASP A 328 17.62 -1.46 2.64
C ASP A 328 17.96 -0.31 3.60
N SER A 329 19.19 -0.27 4.11
CA SER A 329 19.65 0.85 4.96
C SER A 329 19.61 2.19 4.23
N VAL A 330 20.02 2.24 2.96
CA VAL A 330 19.91 3.46 2.12
C VAL A 330 18.46 3.82 1.86
N SER A 331 17.61 2.85 1.51
CA SER A 331 16.17 3.10 1.34
C SER A 331 15.56 3.77 2.56
N ASN A 332 15.87 3.25 3.75
CA ASN A 332 15.36 3.78 5.01
C ASN A 332 15.90 5.19 5.30
N LEU A 333 17.19 5.42 4.99
CA LEU A 333 17.80 6.74 5.14
C LEU A 333 17.03 7.79 4.33
N VAL A 334 16.70 7.48 3.08
CA VAL A 334 15.90 8.37 2.21
C VAL A 334 14.49 8.53 2.77
N GLN A 335 13.77 7.43 3.00
CA GLN A 335 12.35 7.45 3.38
C GLN A 335 12.08 8.08 4.76
N MET A 336 13.05 8.02 5.68
CA MET A 336 12.89 8.57 7.02
C MET A 336 13.35 10.02 7.16
N ASN A 337 14.16 10.53 6.23
CA ASN A 337 14.75 11.87 6.34
C ASN A 337 14.25 12.86 5.28
N LEU A 338 13.61 12.36 4.23
CA LEU A 338 12.90 13.19 3.26
C LEU A 338 11.38 13.11 3.50
N ASP A 339 10.67 14.08 2.94
CA ASP A 339 9.22 14.23 3.01
C ASP A 339 8.66 14.23 1.58
N TYR A 340 7.54 13.53 1.39
CA TYR A 340 6.89 13.43 0.09
C TYR A 340 6.25 14.77 -0.30
N SER A 341 6.54 15.26 -1.50
CA SER A 341 5.97 16.48 -2.05
C SER A 341 5.92 16.43 -3.57
N ASN A 342 4.86 17.00 -4.14
CA ASN A 342 4.67 17.20 -5.56
C ASN A 342 4.74 18.70 -5.94
N ASP A 343 5.37 19.54 -5.10
CA ASP A 343 5.47 20.98 -5.35
C ASP A 343 6.56 21.27 -6.41
N PRO A 344 6.19 21.71 -7.63
CA PRO A 344 7.16 21.90 -8.71
C PRO A 344 8.09 23.09 -8.47
N SER A 345 7.80 23.98 -7.50
CA SER A 345 8.65 25.16 -7.23
C SER A 345 10.07 24.77 -6.78
N TYR A 346 10.22 23.61 -6.16
CA TYR A 346 11.51 23.08 -5.76
C TYR A 346 12.38 22.63 -6.95
N ASN A 347 11.80 22.37 -8.13
CA ASN A 347 12.59 22.04 -9.32
C ASN A 347 13.53 23.19 -9.70
N GLU A 348 13.06 24.44 -9.58
CA GLU A 348 13.90 25.62 -9.82
C GLU A 348 15.06 25.70 -8.83
N ILE A 349 14.83 25.30 -7.57
CA ILE A 349 15.86 25.27 -6.52
C ILE A 349 16.90 24.19 -6.84
N TYR A 350 16.46 22.95 -7.09
CA TYR A 350 17.35 21.80 -7.28
C TYR A 350 18.14 21.88 -8.58
N LYS A 351 17.55 22.42 -9.65
CA LYS A 351 18.17 22.49 -10.97
C LYS A 351 18.95 23.79 -11.22
N LYS A 352 18.92 24.78 -10.30
CA LYS A 352 19.65 26.05 -10.43
C LYS A 352 21.15 25.86 -10.60
N ASP A 353 21.75 25.00 -9.77
CA ASP A 353 23.14 24.56 -9.88
C ASP A 353 23.19 23.05 -9.74
N LYS A 354 23.27 22.37 -10.89
CA LYS A 354 23.25 20.91 -10.98
C LYS A 354 24.38 20.24 -10.19
N SER A 355 25.52 20.93 -9.98
CA SER A 355 26.62 20.40 -9.17
C SER A 355 26.28 20.32 -7.67
N ARG A 356 25.26 21.06 -7.24
CA ARG A 356 24.74 21.11 -5.87
C ARG A 356 23.41 20.39 -5.70
N TYR A 357 22.86 19.77 -6.76
CA TYR A 357 21.53 19.16 -6.76
C TYR A 357 21.23 18.36 -5.48
N TYR A 358 22.10 17.41 -5.11
CA TYR A 358 21.91 16.55 -3.94
C TYR A 358 22.05 17.28 -2.60
N LEU A 359 22.83 18.37 -2.54
CA LEU A 359 22.88 19.24 -1.36
C LEU A 359 21.54 19.95 -1.16
N GLU A 360 20.97 20.50 -2.23
CA GLU A 360 19.72 21.24 -2.18
C GLU A 360 18.52 20.31 -1.87
N VAL A 361 18.48 19.11 -2.46
CA VAL A 361 17.48 18.08 -2.10
C VAL A 361 17.55 17.75 -0.61
N TRP A 362 18.75 17.51 -0.08
CA TRP A 362 18.90 17.19 1.34
C TRP A 362 18.57 18.35 2.28
N GLN A 363 18.91 19.58 1.87
CA GLN A 363 18.62 20.79 2.63
C GLN A 363 17.11 21.05 2.75
N HIS A 364 16.37 20.85 1.66
CA HIS A 364 14.94 21.16 1.59
C HIS A 364 14.03 19.97 1.91
N ARG A 365 14.54 18.75 1.76
CA ARG A 365 13.89 17.47 2.11
C ARG A 365 12.60 17.15 1.35
N GLN A 366 12.24 17.90 0.32
CA GLN A 366 11.00 17.68 -0.44
C GLN A 366 11.29 16.87 -1.71
N VAL A 367 10.62 15.74 -1.89
CA VAL A 367 10.81 14.87 -3.06
C VAL A 367 9.52 14.16 -3.45
N ASP A 368 9.35 13.89 -4.74
CA ASP A 368 8.40 12.90 -5.24
C ASP A 368 9.11 11.57 -5.56
N CYS A 369 8.43 10.66 -6.27
CA CYS A 369 9.00 9.36 -6.62
C CYS A 369 10.26 9.45 -7.52
N ASP A 370 10.27 10.37 -8.50
CA ASP A 370 11.39 10.55 -9.43
C ASP A 370 12.63 11.13 -8.72
N VAL A 371 12.43 12.21 -7.97
CA VAL A 371 13.51 12.86 -7.22
C VAL A 371 14.05 11.93 -6.13
N ALA A 372 13.18 11.18 -5.45
CA ALA A 372 13.60 10.20 -4.44
C ALA A 372 14.38 9.03 -5.05
N ALA A 373 13.94 8.48 -6.17
CA ALA A 373 14.65 7.43 -6.89
C ALA A 373 16.04 7.91 -7.35
N ASN A 374 16.11 9.10 -7.97
CA ASN A 374 17.39 9.70 -8.37
C ASN A 374 18.32 9.96 -7.18
N PHE A 375 17.79 10.46 -6.06
CA PHE A 375 18.56 10.68 -4.83
C PHE A 375 19.11 9.37 -4.25
N GLY A 376 18.25 8.35 -4.12
CA GLY A 376 18.65 7.02 -3.63
C GLY A 376 19.66 6.33 -4.55
N ALA A 377 19.53 6.49 -5.87
CA ALA A 377 20.47 5.94 -6.84
C ALA A 377 21.89 6.52 -6.66
N GLU A 378 22.01 7.82 -6.41
CA GLU A 378 23.32 8.44 -6.13
C GLU A 378 23.94 7.91 -4.84
N LEU A 379 23.16 7.81 -3.75
CA LEU A 379 23.64 7.25 -2.49
C LEU A 379 24.17 5.82 -2.67
N LEU A 380 23.40 4.98 -3.38
CA LEU A 380 23.79 3.61 -3.72
C LEU A 380 25.04 3.57 -4.60
N ARG A 381 25.16 4.48 -5.56
CA ARG A 381 26.34 4.60 -6.43
C ARG A 381 27.60 4.93 -5.64
N GLN A 382 27.52 5.79 -4.62
CA GLN A 382 28.64 6.06 -3.72
C GLN A 382 29.05 4.85 -2.88
N LEU A 383 28.15 3.89 -2.66
CA LEU A 383 28.46 2.60 -2.04
C LEU A 383 28.95 1.53 -3.07
N GLY A 384 29.10 1.92 -4.33
CA GLY A 384 29.55 1.05 -5.41
C GLY A 384 28.48 0.07 -5.90
N PHE A 385 27.20 0.35 -5.66
CA PHE A 385 26.10 -0.37 -6.29
C PHE A 385 25.78 0.20 -7.66
N SER A 386 25.32 -0.66 -8.56
CA SER A 386 24.70 -0.24 -9.81
C SER A 386 23.19 -0.24 -9.62
N ALA A 387 22.54 0.85 -9.98
CA ALA A 387 21.10 1.00 -9.95
C ALA A 387 20.61 1.57 -11.29
N TYR A 388 19.43 1.14 -11.70
CA TYR A 388 18.66 1.72 -12.81
C TYR A 388 17.37 2.31 -12.26
N ILE A 389 16.86 3.36 -12.89
CA ILE A 389 15.51 3.85 -12.58
C ILE A 389 14.49 3.04 -13.40
N LEU A 390 13.50 2.50 -12.71
CA LEU A 390 12.32 1.87 -13.28
C LEU A 390 11.18 2.90 -13.24
N ASP A 391 10.59 3.16 -14.39
CA ASP A 391 9.35 3.92 -14.51
C ASP A 391 8.23 2.96 -14.93
N GLY A 392 7.05 3.13 -14.35
CA GLY A 392 5.95 2.20 -14.50
C GLY A 392 4.70 2.63 -13.76
N ASN A 393 3.75 1.71 -13.63
CA ASN A 393 2.45 1.98 -13.01
C ASN A 393 2.24 1.13 -11.76
N GLN A 394 1.92 1.77 -10.64
CA GLN A 394 1.39 1.06 -9.49
C GLN A 394 -0.07 0.66 -9.80
N SER A 395 -0.33 -0.64 -9.90
CA SER A 395 -1.68 -1.10 -10.26
C SER A 395 -2.72 -0.80 -9.18
N GLN A 396 -3.93 -0.45 -9.62
CA GLN A 396 -5.10 -0.22 -8.78
C GLN A 396 -6.13 -1.33 -8.96
N ILE A 397 -6.89 -1.66 -7.91
CA ILE A 397 -7.99 -2.63 -8.03
C ILE A 397 -9.17 -1.94 -8.69
N ASP A 398 -9.67 -2.55 -9.75
CA ASP A 398 -10.98 -2.27 -10.30
C ASP A 398 -11.99 -3.21 -9.62
N PRO A 399 -12.84 -2.69 -8.71
CA PRO A 399 -13.79 -3.49 -7.96
C PRO A 399 -14.88 -4.09 -8.84
N ASP A 400 -15.22 -3.47 -9.98
CA ASP A 400 -16.32 -3.88 -10.84
C ASP A 400 -15.87 -5.03 -11.77
N ARG A 401 -14.60 -5.00 -12.21
CA ARG A 401 -14.06 -5.98 -13.17
C ARG A 401 -13.31 -7.14 -12.53
N SER A 402 -13.16 -7.13 -11.20
CA SER A 402 -12.36 -8.12 -10.46
C SER A 402 -10.93 -8.24 -11.02
N GLY A 403 -10.37 -7.10 -11.43
CA GLY A 403 -9.06 -6.99 -12.07
C GLY A 403 -8.22 -5.85 -11.52
N SER A 404 -7.01 -5.73 -12.03
CA SER A 404 -6.08 -4.65 -11.74
C SER A 404 -5.92 -3.75 -12.96
N VAL A 405 -6.01 -2.44 -12.80
CA VAL A 405 -5.86 -1.46 -13.89
C VAL A 405 -4.54 -0.70 -13.76
N LEU A 406 -3.93 -0.43 -14.91
CA LEU A 406 -2.74 0.41 -15.03
C LEU A 406 -3.16 1.74 -15.66
N MET A 407 -2.95 2.85 -14.95
CA MET A 407 -3.42 4.18 -15.34
C MET A 407 -2.31 5.20 -15.16
N GLU A 408 -2.31 6.26 -15.96
CA GLU A 408 -1.31 7.33 -15.93
C GLU A 408 -1.21 8.02 -14.57
N SER A 409 -2.34 8.23 -13.91
CA SER A 409 -2.42 8.82 -12.57
C SER A 409 -1.71 7.99 -11.48
N ASN A 410 -1.36 6.75 -11.78
CA ASN A 410 -0.60 5.87 -10.89
C ASN A 410 0.81 5.59 -11.41
N ASN A 411 1.37 6.47 -12.25
CA ASN A 411 2.80 6.44 -12.58
C ASN A 411 3.64 6.50 -11.29
N HIS A 412 4.71 5.72 -11.25
CA HIS A 412 5.60 5.65 -10.09
C HIS A 412 7.01 5.28 -10.53
N ALA A 413 8.00 5.80 -9.81
CA ALA A 413 9.41 5.47 -10.04
C ALA A 413 9.99 4.62 -8.91
N ARG A 414 10.78 3.61 -9.29
CA ARG A 414 11.53 2.73 -8.37
C ARG A 414 12.95 2.53 -8.86
N LEU A 415 13.78 1.90 -8.05
CA LEU A 415 15.12 1.49 -8.42
C LEU A 415 15.21 -0.01 -8.63
N MET A 416 15.96 -0.43 -9.65
CA MET A 416 16.45 -1.79 -9.79
C MET A 416 17.94 -1.81 -9.44
N VAL A 417 18.31 -2.47 -8.35
CA VAL A 417 19.66 -2.47 -7.78
C VAL A 417 20.29 -3.85 -7.91
N TYR A 418 21.53 -3.91 -8.38
CA TYR A 418 22.25 -5.19 -8.50
C TYR A 418 22.95 -5.57 -7.20
N LEU A 419 22.49 -6.65 -6.57
CA LEU A 419 23.10 -7.25 -5.38
C LEU A 419 24.25 -8.17 -5.82
N ARG A 420 25.49 -7.83 -5.43
CA ARG A 420 26.71 -8.44 -5.96
C ARG A 420 27.01 -9.79 -5.30
N ASP A 421 26.64 -9.94 -4.04
CA ASP A 421 26.82 -11.15 -3.23
C ASP A 421 25.99 -12.34 -3.76
N VAL A 422 24.72 -12.09 -4.10
CA VAL A 422 23.78 -13.09 -4.60
C VAL A 422 23.56 -13.00 -6.12
N LYS A 423 24.25 -12.06 -6.78
CA LYS A 423 24.23 -11.85 -8.24
C LYS A 423 22.82 -11.71 -8.83
N ARG A 424 21.97 -10.92 -8.15
CA ARG A 424 20.56 -10.72 -8.55
C ARG A 424 20.17 -9.26 -8.53
N TRP A 425 19.18 -8.90 -9.33
CA TRP A 425 18.54 -7.60 -9.27
C TRP A 425 17.46 -7.58 -8.18
N LYS A 426 17.37 -6.48 -7.44
CA LYS A 426 16.35 -6.22 -6.42
C LYS A 426 15.65 -4.91 -6.75
N GLU A 427 14.33 -4.90 -6.67
CA GLU A 427 13.55 -3.67 -6.73
C GLU A 427 13.55 -2.98 -5.36
N VAL A 428 13.65 -1.66 -5.38
CA VAL A 428 13.66 -0.81 -4.17
C VAL A 428 12.86 0.44 -4.45
N ASP A 429 11.91 0.74 -3.57
CA ASP A 429 11.16 1.99 -3.61
C ASP A 429 11.80 2.99 -2.66
N MET A 430 12.26 4.12 -3.18
CA MET A 430 12.92 5.18 -2.40
C MET A 430 11.93 6.23 -1.89
N THR A 431 10.66 6.17 -2.32
CA THR A 431 9.66 7.21 -2.09
C THR A 431 9.33 7.32 -0.60
N PRO A 432 9.44 8.52 0.00
CA PRO A 432 9.03 8.74 1.39
C PRO A 432 7.53 8.49 1.59
N PRO A 433 7.10 8.20 2.83
CA PRO A 433 5.68 8.08 3.14
C PRO A 433 4.96 9.41 2.90
N SER A 434 3.75 9.33 2.33
CA SER A 434 2.92 10.51 1.99
C SER A 434 2.21 11.12 3.19
N SER A 435 2.25 10.45 4.35
CA SER A 435 1.61 10.92 5.58
C SER A 435 2.33 10.47 6.84
N ASP A 436 2.13 11.20 7.95
CA ASP A 436 2.66 10.84 9.27
C ASP A 436 2.18 9.46 9.76
N GLN A 437 0.99 9.03 9.34
CA GLN A 437 0.46 7.70 9.66
C GLN A 437 1.24 6.61 8.93
N GLU A 438 1.57 6.84 7.66
CA GLU A 438 2.45 5.95 6.90
C GLU A 438 3.86 5.95 7.48
N ARG A 439 4.41 7.10 7.86
CA ARG A 439 5.71 7.21 8.52
C ARG A 439 5.76 6.43 9.83
N LYS A 440 4.77 6.62 10.71
CA LYS A 440 4.67 5.86 11.98
C LYS A 440 4.55 4.36 11.75
N LYS A 441 3.76 3.93 10.75
CA LYS A 441 3.63 2.52 10.40
C LYS A 441 4.95 1.94 9.90
N MET A 442 5.67 2.70 9.08
CA MET A 442 6.96 2.30 8.54
C MET A 442 8.02 2.20 9.64
N GLU A 443 8.07 3.17 10.56
CA GLU A 443 8.91 3.11 11.77
C GLU A 443 8.61 1.89 12.65
N GLU A 444 7.33 1.53 12.82
CA GLU A 444 6.93 0.33 13.57
C GLU A 444 7.38 -0.96 12.89
N ASP A 445 7.26 -1.04 11.56
CA ASP A 445 7.68 -2.22 10.80
C ASP A 445 9.21 -2.36 10.77
N HIS A 446 9.96 -1.25 10.76
CA HIS A 446 11.42 -1.25 10.99
C HIS A 446 11.79 -1.73 12.39
N LYS A 447 11.13 -1.22 13.43
CA LYS A 447 11.37 -1.65 14.82
C LYS A 447 11.08 -3.15 15.01
N LYS A 448 10.07 -3.69 14.32
CA LYS A 448 9.74 -5.14 14.35
C LYS A 448 10.77 -6.00 13.62
N LYS A 449 11.40 -5.52 12.54
CA LYS A 449 12.47 -6.24 11.83
C LYS A 449 13.80 -6.27 12.61
N MET A 450 14.04 -5.30 13.50
CA MET A 450 15.28 -5.19 14.29
C MET A 450 15.21 -5.74 15.73
N THR A 451 14.08 -6.24 16.22
CA THR A 451 13.95 -6.73 17.61
C THR A 451 13.69 -8.25 17.70
N PRO A 452 14.52 -9.03 18.42
CA PRO A 452 14.16 -10.36 18.87
C PRO A 452 13.00 -10.25 19.87
N ARG A 453 11.92 -11.02 19.65
CA ARG A 453 10.73 -11.02 20.52
C ARG A 453 11.08 -11.45 21.95
N PHE A 454 10.94 -10.54 22.92
CA PHE A 454 10.71 -10.88 24.33
C PHE A 454 9.51 -10.11 24.88
N SER A 455 8.64 -10.85 25.58
CA SER A 455 7.37 -10.46 26.17
C SER A 455 7.50 -9.44 27.30
N LYS A 456 6.62 -8.43 27.34
CA LYS A 456 6.37 -7.60 28.52
C LYS A 456 4.99 -7.93 29.12
N GLY A 457 4.96 -8.26 30.40
CA GLY A 457 3.82 -8.01 31.28
C GLY A 457 4.11 -6.77 32.12
N ASP A 458 3.11 -5.91 32.33
CA ASP A 458 2.57 -5.63 33.68
C ASP A 458 1.47 -4.54 33.67
N LYS A 459 0.64 -4.62 34.72
CA LYS A 459 -0.69 -4.07 34.97
C LYS A 459 -0.76 -2.55 35.33
N PRO A 460 -1.98 -1.95 35.36
CA PRO A 460 -2.18 -0.51 35.65
C PRO A 460 -2.33 -0.18 37.15
N VAL A 461 -2.06 1.08 37.52
CA VAL A 461 -2.12 1.61 38.91
C VAL A 461 -3.31 2.55 39.14
N SER A 462 -3.79 2.47 40.37
CA SER A 462 -4.99 2.97 41.06
C SER A 462 -5.12 4.50 41.30
N SER A 463 -6.35 4.90 41.68
CA SER A 463 -6.88 6.23 42.04
C SER A 463 -6.13 7.00 43.14
N THR A 464 -5.97 8.32 42.96
CA THR A 464 -5.39 9.28 43.92
C THR A 464 -6.28 10.53 44.09
N ASP A 465 -6.25 11.14 45.29
CA ASP A 465 -6.91 12.40 45.69
C ASP A 465 -6.70 13.53 44.63
N PRO A 466 -7.73 14.32 44.25
CA PRO A 466 -7.61 15.39 43.25
C PRO A 466 -6.53 16.43 43.55
N VAL A 467 -6.33 16.79 44.82
CA VAL A 467 -5.33 17.80 45.22
C VAL A 467 -3.92 17.22 45.08
N ASP A 468 -3.71 15.99 45.54
CA ASP A 468 -2.42 15.30 45.42
C ASP A 468 -2.06 15.01 43.97
N ASN A 469 -3.06 14.67 43.15
CA ASN A 469 -2.87 14.44 41.73
C ASN A 469 -2.52 15.74 41.00
N PHE A 470 -3.21 16.84 41.31
CA PHE A 470 -2.90 18.15 40.74
C PHE A 470 -1.51 18.62 41.16
N ALA A 471 -1.18 18.56 42.45
CA ALA A 471 0.13 18.93 43.00
C ALA A 471 1.27 18.18 42.31
N LYS A 472 1.10 16.85 42.13
CA LYS A 472 2.08 15.99 41.46
C LYS A 472 2.25 16.32 39.98
N ILE A 473 1.17 16.60 39.26
CA ILE A 473 1.21 16.93 37.83
C ILE A 473 1.79 18.33 37.60
N ALA A 474 1.38 19.31 38.41
CA ALA A 474 1.79 20.70 38.28
C ALA A 474 3.18 20.99 38.89
N GLY A 475 3.73 20.07 39.68
CA GLY A 475 5.02 20.26 40.37
C GLY A 475 4.96 21.32 41.48
N CYS A 476 3.80 21.53 42.10
CA CYS A 476 3.61 22.48 43.19
C CYS A 476 3.31 21.78 44.53
N SER A 477 3.30 22.54 45.62
CA SER A 477 2.93 21.98 46.94
C SER A 477 1.42 21.68 47.04
N PRO A 478 0.99 20.74 47.90
CA PRO A 478 -0.43 20.46 48.11
C PRO A 478 -1.25 21.68 48.56
N GLY A 479 -0.64 22.60 49.31
CA GLY A 479 -1.27 23.85 49.73
C GLY A 479 -1.54 24.79 48.55
N GLU A 480 -0.55 24.98 47.67
CA GLU A 480 -0.72 25.76 46.44
C GLU A 480 -1.72 25.11 45.48
N ALA A 481 -1.70 23.78 45.38
CA ALA A 481 -2.67 23.03 44.59
C ALA A 481 -4.11 23.25 45.09
N ALA A 482 -4.34 23.22 46.41
CA ALA A 482 -5.64 23.51 47.00
C ALA A 482 -6.09 24.95 46.74
N GLU A 483 -5.17 25.93 46.83
CA GLU A 483 -5.48 27.33 46.52
C GLU A 483 -5.87 27.53 45.04
N ILE A 484 -5.15 26.88 44.12
CA ILE A 484 -5.45 26.95 42.68
C ILE A 484 -6.79 26.27 42.36
N ILE A 485 -7.07 25.11 42.97
CA ILE A 485 -8.35 24.42 42.78
C ILE A 485 -9.51 25.30 43.26
N HIS A 486 -9.40 25.89 44.45
CA HIS A 486 -10.41 26.82 44.97
C HIS A 486 -10.56 28.09 44.12
N LEU A 487 -9.46 28.58 43.53
CA LEU A 487 -9.51 29.70 42.60
C LEU A 487 -10.31 29.32 41.35
N ILE A 488 -10.05 28.17 40.73
CA ILE A 488 -10.79 27.68 39.56
C ILE A 488 -12.28 27.51 39.89
N GLU A 489 -12.61 26.93 41.05
CA GLU A 489 -13.99 26.80 41.51
C GLU A 489 -14.70 28.15 41.65
N ARG A 490 -14.01 29.16 42.17
CA ARG A 490 -14.53 30.52 42.28
C ARG A 490 -14.77 31.14 40.90
N LEU A 491 -13.82 30.97 39.98
CA LEU A 491 -13.90 31.51 38.62
C LEU A 491 -15.08 30.93 37.83
N ARG A 492 -15.36 29.62 37.98
CA ARG A 492 -16.53 28.97 37.38
C ARG A 492 -17.87 29.60 37.80
N ASN A 493 -17.90 30.21 38.98
CA ASN A 493 -19.10 30.84 39.56
C ASN A 493 -19.12 32.37 39.38
N THR A 494 -18.27 32.94 38.53
CA THR A 494 -18.22 34.39 38.32
C THR A 494 -19.32 34.84 37.35
N PRO A 495 -20.26 35.71 37.76
CA PRO A 495 -21.29 36.26 36.88
C PRO A 495 -20.79 37.46 36.08
N ASP A 496 -21.36 37.66 34.88
CA ASP A 496 -21.21 38.87 34.08
C ASP A 496 -22.14 40.00 34.56
N SER A 497 -22.10 41.15 33.88
CA SER A 497 -22.94 42.32 34.19
C SER A 497 -24.46 42.08 34.04
N HIS A 498 -24.87 40.96 33.45
CA HIS A 498 -26.26 40.56 33.25
C HIS A 498 -26.66 39.37 34.14
N GLY A 499 -25.76 38.89 35.01
CA GLY A 499 -26.00 37.76 35.92
C GLY A 499 -25.74 36.38 35.33
N ASN A 500 -25.22 36.27 34.11
CA ASN A 500 -24.87 34.99 33.48
C ASN A 500 -23.47 34.55 33.89
N LEU A 501 -23.25 33.25 34.09
CA LEU A 501 -21.92 32.75 34.43
C LEU A 501 -20.98 32.84 33.21
N VAL A 502 -19.90 33.61 33.35
CA VAL A 502 -18.90 33.83 32.29
C VAL A 502 -18.32 32.50 31.79
N TYR A 503 -18.16 31.54 32.70
CA TYR A 503 -17.68 30.20 32.41
C TYR A 503 -18.60 29.42 31.46
N GLU A 504 -19.91 29.42 31.69
CA GLU A 504 -20.86 28.66 30.86
C GLU A 504 -21.00 29.26 29.47
N GLU A 505 -20.96 30.60 29.36
CA GLU A 505 -20.99 31.28 28.07
C GLU A 505 -19.70 31.00 27.28
N SER A 506 -18.54 31.08 27.93
CA SER A 506 -17.25 30.74 27.31
C SER A 506 -17.23 29.30 26.80
N LYS A 507 -17.74 28.36 27.60
CA LYS A 507 -17.86 26.94 27.22
C LYS A 507 -18.77 26.75 26.01
N ARG A 508 -19.88 27.48 25.92
CA ARG A 508 -20.80 27.44 24.77
C ARG A 508 -20.15 27.96 23.50
N ILE A 509 -19.40 29.06 23.58
CA ILE A 509 -18.66 29.63 22.44
C ILE A 509 -17.67 28.61 21.88
N TRP A 510 -16.92 27.92 22.75
CA TRP A 510 -16.02 26.85 22.32
C TRP A 510 -16.76 25.75 21.55
N GLN A 511 -17.90 25.28 22.05
CA GLN A 511 -18.70 24.25 21.38
C GLN A 511 -19.20 24.66 19.99
N VAL A 512 -19.47 25.95 19.76
CA VAL A 512 -19.87 26.49 18.45
C VAL A 512 -18.69 26.58 17.47
N LEU A 513 -17.48 26.86 17.96
CA LEU A 513 -16.27 26.97 17.13
C LEU A 513 -15.80 25.62 16.55
N ALA A 514 -16.26 24.49 17.08
CA ALA A 514 -15.95 23.16 16.56
C ALA A 514 -16.76 22.85 15.28
N LYS A 515 -16.14 23.01 14.10
CA LYS A 515 -16.76 22.68 12.80
C LYS A 515 -16.70 21.17 12.48
N ASN A 516 -17.70 20.67 11.75
CA ASN A 516 -17.70 19.33 11.15
C ASN A 516 -16.49 19.22 10.19
N SER A 517 -15.57 18.32 10.49
CA SER A 517 -14.47 17.96 9.58
C SER A 517 -14.63 16.52 9.15
N VAL A 518 -14.17 16.18 7.96
CA VAL A 518 -14.17 14.80 7.47
C VAL A 518 -13.01 14.07 8.14
N VAL A 519 -13.31 13.22 9.13
CA VAL A 519 -12.28 12.47 9.86
C VAL A 519 -12.26 11.03 9.34
N PRO A 520 -11.09 10.48 8.98
CA PRO A 520 -10.95 9.08 8.64
C PRO A 520 -11.20 8.21 9.87
N ARG A 521 -12.33 7.51 9.92
CA ARG A 521 -12.57 6.45 10.90
C ARG A 521 -11.92 5.17 10.41
N VAL A 522 -10.97 4.68 11.19
CA VAL A 522 -10.24 3.47 10.89
C VAL A 522 -11.09 2.25 11.25
N VAL A 523 -11.56 1.53 10.23
CA VAL A 523 -12.31 0.28 10.39
C VAL A 523 -11.39 -0.88 10.08
N GLU A 524 -11.27 -1.84 11.00
CA GLU A 524 -10.52 -3.07 10.75
C GLU A 524 -11.33 -3.98 9.83
N ARG A 525 -10.84 -4.15 8.60
CA ARG A 525 -11.37 -5.11 7.63
C ARG A 525 -10.41 -6.29 7.50
N GLY A 526 -10.95 -7.50 7.52
CA GLY A 526 -10.22 -8.74 7.29
C GLY A 526 -11.18 -9.87 6.97
N PRO A 527 -10.65 -11.05 6.56
CA PRO A 527 -9.22 -11.35 6.40
C PRO A 527 -8.61 -10.76 5.11
N VAL A 528 -7.47 -10.09 5.23
CA VAL A 528 -6.66 -9.55 4.12
C VAL A 528 -5.29 -10.23 4.09
N SER A 529 -4.65 -10.19 2.93
CA SER A 529 -3.33 -10.78 2.72
C SER A 529 -2.30 -10.22 3.71
N LEU A 530 -1.35 -11.05 4.14
CA LEU A 530 -0.33 -10.74 5.13
C LEU A 530 0.43 -9.46 4.80
N SER A 531 0.80 -9.28 3.53
CA SER A 531 1.49 -8.08 3.04
C SER A 531 0.63 -6.82 3.09
N LEU A 532 -0.69 -6.96 3.12
CA LEU A 532 -1.66 -5.87 3.12
C LEU A 532 -2.21 -5.56 4.52
N GLY A 533 -2.02 -6.47 5.48
CA GLY A 533 -2.57 -6.34 6.81
C GLY A 533 -1.61 -5.63 7.77
N ASN A 534 -2.19 -4.85 8.68
CA ASN A 534 -1.40 -4.10 9.65
C ASN A 534 -1.19 -4.91 10.94
N ASN A 535 -2.08 -5.86 11.22
CA ASN A 535 -2.03 -6.75 12.38
C ASN A 535 -2.35 -8.18 11.97
N LEU A 536 -1.53 -9.13 12.43
CA LEU A 536 -1.80 -10.56 12.31
C LEU A 536 -2.89 -10.91 13.33
N ARG A 537 -4.12 -11.12 12.87
CA ARG A 537 -5.27 -11.32 13.75
C ARG A 537 -5.89 -12.71 13.66
N TYR A 538 -5.50 -13.47 12.65
CA TYR A 538 -5.96 -14.83 12.39
C TYR A 538 -4.78 -15.82 12.44
N PRO A 539 -4.16 -16.03 13.62
CA PRO A 539 -2.95 -16.84 13.79
C PRO A 539 -3.16 -18.30 13.38
N GLU A 540 -4.37 -18.83 13.40
CA GLU A 540 -4.72 -20.16 12.90
C GLU A 540 -4.63 -20.30 11.37
N GLN A 541 -4.55 -19.19 10.63
CA GLN A 541 -4.44 -19.18 9.17
C GLN A 541 -2.99 -19.05 8.68
N PHE A 542 -2.07 -18.60 9.53
CA PHE A 542 -0.66 -18.35 9.18
C PHE A 542 0.19 -19.63 9.07
N PRO A 543 0.08 -20.61 10.00
CA PRO A 543 0.62 -21.94 9.79
C PRO A 543 0.06 -22.50 8.49
N LEU A 544 -1.28 -22.55 8.31
CA LEU A 544 -1.96 -23.11 7.12
C LEU A 544 -1.50 -22.49 5.80
N ALA A 545 -1.23 -21.19 5.78
CA ALA A 545 -0.68 -20.53 4.61
C ALA A 545 0.76 -20.91 4.25
N THR A 546 1.61 -21.00 5.28
CA THR A 546 3.00 -21.42 5.16
C THR A 546 3.07 -22.89 4.71
N LEU A 547 2.17 -23.67 5.30
CA LEU A 547 1.80 -25.05 5.02
C LEU A 547 1.40 -25.25 3.52
N PHE A 548 0.56 -24.38 2.95
CA PHE A 548 0.12 -24.41 1.54
C PHE A 548 0.97 -23.58 0.55
N SER A 549 2.15 -23.10 0.95
CA SER A 549 3.03 -22.23 0.14
C SER A 549 2.32 -21.00 -0.45
N ILE A 550 1.32 -20.47 0.25
CA ILE A 550 0.63 -19.24 -0.16
C ILE A 550 1.58 -18.08 0.17
N LEU A 551 2.22 -17.54 -0.86
CA LEU A 551 3.21 -16.45 -0.77
C LEU A 551 2.71 -15.22 0.00
N ASN A 552 1.39 -15.02 0.10
CA ASN A 552 0.82 -13.87 0.78
C ASN A 552 -0.59 -14.14 1.36
N PRO A 553 -0.68 -14.78 2.52
CA PRO A 553 -1.94 -15.38 2.95
C PRO A 553 -2.87 -14.41 3.69
N ARG A 554 -4.18 -14.62 3.56
CA ARG A 554 -5.20 -13.71 4.13
C ARG A 554 -5.39 -13.88 5.64
N VAL A 555 -4.36 -13.60 6.42
CA VAL A 555 -4.27 -13.92 7.87
C VAL A 555 -4.31 -12.66 8.75
N ALA A 556 -4.37 -11.51 8.10
CA ALA A 556 -4.19 -10.23 8.75
C ALA A 556 -5.45 -9.38 8.60
N THR A 557 -5.56 -8.33 9.40
CA THR A 557 -6.60 -7.31 9.26
C THR A 557 -5.96 -6.02 8.77
N ARG A 558 -6.54 -5.40 7.74
CA ARG A 558 -6.15 -4.07 7.25
C ARG A 558 -7.10 -3.07 7.87
N ARG A 559 -6.51 -2.04 8.43
CA ARG A 559 -7.23 -0.85 8.87
C ARG A 559 -7.52 -0.01 7.62
N VAL A 560 -8.79 0.17 7.32
CA VAL A 560 -9.26 0.96 6.18
C VAL A 560 -9.90 2.22 6.74
N SER A 561 -9.41 3.37 6.31
CA SER A 561 -9.98 4.66 6.65
C SER A 561 -11.27 4.86 5.86
N LYS A 562 -12.42 4.90 6.55
CA LYS A 562 -13.66 5.40 5.98
C LYS A 562 -13.83 6.84 6.43
N PHE A 563 -14.03 7.74 5.47
CA PHE A 563 -14.29 9.14 5.75
C PHE A 563 -15.71 9.30 6.30
N HIS A 564 -15.82 9.90 7.48
CA HIS A 564 -17.10 10.31 8.04
C HIS A 564 -16.99 11.75 8.54
N GLU A 565 -18.05 12.52 8.35
CA GLU A 565 -18.14 13.86 8.92
C GLU A 565 -18.30 13.76 10.43
N GLN A 566 -17.34 14.32 11.17
CA GLN A 566 -17.41 14.45 12.62
C GLN A 566 -16.90 15.84 13.04
N PRO A 567 -17.57 16.52 13.98
CA PRO A 567 -17.03 17.76 14.51
C PRO A 567 -15.78 17.49 15.35
N VAL A 568 -14.68 18.11 14.97
CA VAL A 568 -13.37 18.04 15.66
C VAL A 568 -12.85 19.45 15.93
N PHE A 569 -12.11 19.58 17.03
CA PHE A 569 -11.40 20.79 17.44
C PHE A 569 -9.98 20.83 16.85
N HIS A 570 -9.81 20.60 15.55
CA HIS A 570 -8.49 20.69 14.91
C HIS A 570 -8.32 22.08 14.25
N GLY A 571 -7.10 22.63 14.29
CA GLY A 571 -6.74 23.85 13.55
C GLY A 571 -6.80 25.17 14.32
N LEU A 572 -7.13 25.17 15.61
CA LEU A 572 -7.08 26.36 16.47
C LEU A 572 -5.84 26.30 17.36
N THR A 573 -4.88 27.19 17.11
CA THR A 573 -3.76 27.45 18.04
C THR A 573 -4.07 28.73 18.80
N ILE A 574 -4.20 28.63 20.12
CA ILE A 574 -4.48 29.78 20.99
C ILE A 574 -3.20 30.16 21.73
N TRP A 575 -2.72 31.38 21.49
CA TRP A 575 -1.60 31.96 22.20
C TRP A 575 -2.12 32.87 23.31
N VAL A 576 -1.83 32.55 24.57
CA VAL A 576 -2.09 33.44 25.70
C VAL A 576 -0.78 34.12 26.07
N ILE A 577 -0.70 35.43 25.83
CA ILE A 577 0.46 36.25 26.18
C ILE A 577 0.12 37.04 27.44
N LEU A 578 0.89 36.84 28.50
CA LEU A 578 0.67 37.47 29.80
C LEU A 578 1.65 38.64 29.98
N ASP A 579 1.15 39.83 30.33
CA ASP A 579 1.98 40.98 30.67
C ASP A 579 2.60 40.83 32.08
N LEU A 580 3.88 41.16 32.19
CA LEU A 580 4.67 41.18 33.41
C LEU A 580 5.19 42.59 33.75
N SER A 581 4.71 43.62 33.05
CA SER A 581 5.12 45.00 33.27
C SER A 581 4.74 45.50 34.67
N GLY A 582 5.46 46.52 35.16
CA GLY A 582 5.16 47.14 36.45
C GLY A 582 3.74 47.72 36.57
N SER A 583 3.06 47.97 35.44
CA SER A 583 1.66 48.44 35.42
C SER A 583 0.68 47.37 35.93
N MET A 584 1.08 46.09 35.95
CA MET A 584 0.27 44.97 36.41
C MET A 584 0.08 44.96 37.94
N ALA A 585 0.87 45.74 38.67
CA ALA A 585 0.71 45.97 40.11
C ALA A 585 -0.36 47.02 40.46
N ALA A 586 -0.94 47.71 39.46
CA ALA A 586 -2.05 48.63 39.69
C ALA A 586 -3.37 47.88 39.91
N GLN A 587 -4.30 48.52 40.61
CA GLN A 587 -5.68 48.05 40.69
C GLN A 587 -6.42 48.36 39.38
N ASP A 588 -7.33 47.48 39.01
CA ASP A 588 -8.32 47.71 37.98
C ASP A 588 -9.47 48.58 38.54
N ASP A 589 -9.89 49.56 37.76
CA ASP A 589 -10.84 50.59 38.23
C ASP A 589 -12.26 50.04 38.42
N TYR A 590 -12.58 48.90 37.82
CA TYR A 590 -13.91 48.30 37.85
C TYR A 590 -14.04 47.20 38.91
N THR A 591 -13.04 46.34 39.03
CA THR A 591 -13.04 45.19 39.94
C THR A 591 -12.30 45.45 41.25
N HIS A 592 -11.50 46.53 41.32
CA HIS A 592 -10.58 46.87 42.42
C HIS A 592 -9.54 45.79 42.74
N GLN A 593 -9.41 44.76 41.89
CA GLN A 593 -8.40 43.72 42.01
C GLN A 593 -7.11 44.15 41.31
N LEU A 594 -6.00 43.55 41.70
CA LEU A 594 -4.72 43.80 41.03
C LEU A 594 -4.78 43.23 39.61
N ARG A 595 -4.32 43.99 38.62
CA ARG A 595 -4.42 43.61 37.20
C ARG A 595 -3.74 42.27 36.90
N TYR A 596 -2.62 41.96 37.56
CA TYR A 596 -1.97 40.65 37.40
C TYR A 596 -2.85 39.48 37.87
N GLN A 597 -3.67 39.69 38.90
CA GLN A 597 -4.59 38.66 39.39
C GLN A 597 -5.71 38.44 38.38
N LEU A 598 -6.30 39.50 37.84
CA LEU A 598 -7.33 39.42 36.80
C LEU A 598 -6.82 38.74 35.52
N GLN A 599 -5.59 39.05 35.12
CA GLN A 599 -4.96 38.43 33.94
C GLN A 599 -4.73 36.92 34.16
N ARG A 600 -4.19 36.54 35.33
CA ARG A 600 -4.03 35.13 35.73
C ARG A 600 -5.38 34.41 35.75
N ASP A 601 -6.38 35.02 36.37
CA ASP A 601 -7.72 34.47 36.54
C ASP A 601 -8.43 34.28 35.20
N SER A 602 -8.27 35.23 34.27
CA SER A 602 -8.78 35.13 32.90
C SER A 602 -8.13 33.97 32.13
N ALA A 603 -6.81 33.77 32.30
CA ALA A 603 -6.11 32.65 31.67
C ALA A 603 -6.58 31.29 32.20
N PHE A 604 -6.84 31.17 33.50
CA PHE A 604 -7.42 29.96 34.09
C PHE A 604 -8.83 29.70 33.57
N LEU A 605 -9.69 30.73 33.54
CA LEU A 605 -11.07 30.61 33.07
C LEU A 605 -11.15 30.21 31.58
N LEU A 606 -10.32 30.83 30.73
CA LEU A 606 -10.24 30.50 29.31
C LEU A 606 -9.81 29.03 29.11
N THR A 607 -8.78 28.61 29.83
CA THR A 607 -8.22 27.25 29.73
C THR A 607 -9.23 26.21 30.21
N ASP A 608 -9.85 26.44 31.37
CA ASP A 608 -10.78 25.51 31.99
C ASP A 608 -12.08 25.36 31.20
N SER A 609 -12.65 26.47 30.70
CA SER A 609 -13.86 26.44 29.87
C SER A 609 -13.64 25.72 28.54
N MET A 610 -12.47 25.92 27.92
CA MET A 610 -12.08 25.23 26.69
C MET A 610 -11.91 23.73 26.92
N MET A 611 -11.18 23.33 27.96
CA MET A 611 -10.95 21.92 28.30
C MET A 611 -12.26 21.20 28.64
N SER A 612 -13.15 21.86 29.38
CA SER A 612 -14.46 21.32 29.73
C SER A 612 -15.40 21.22 28.52
N GLY A 613 -15.38 22.20 27.61
CA GLY A 613 -16.07 22.13 26.33
C GLY A 613 -15.63 20.92 25.50
N SER A 614 -14.31 20.71 25.40
CA SER A 614 -13.71 19.55 24.74
C SER A 614 -14.14 18.23 25.39
N TYR A 615 -14.10 18.13 26.72
CA TYR A 615 -14.48 16.93 27.46
C TYR A 615 -15.96 16.55 27.30
N ILE A 616 -16.87 17.53 27.35
CA ILE A 616 -18.31 17.31 27.17
C ILE A 616 -18.62 16.79 25.76
N MET A 617 -17.98 17.36 24.73
CA MET A 617 -18.14 16.86 23.37
C MET A 617 -17.61 15.42 23.21
N ARG A 618 -16.52 15.06 23.89
CA ARG A 618 -15.99 13.68 23.89
C ARG A 618 -16.97 12.68 24.48
N THR A 619 -17.52 13.02 25.65
CA THR A 619 -18.42 12.14 26.41
C THR A 619 -19.79 12.00 25.75
N GLN A 620 -20.36 13.09 25.22
CA GLN A 620 -21.65 13.03 24.52
C GLN A 620 -21.59 12.33 23.16
N ARG A 621 -20.41 12.21 22.52
CA ARG A 621 -20.26 11.71 21.15
C ARG A 621 -19.29 10.54 20.97
N ASN A 622 -18.86 9.87 22.05
CA ASN A 622 -17.97 8.68 22.05
C ASN A 622 -16.68 8.85 21.21
N LEU A 623 -16.03 10.01 21.31
CA LEU A 623 -14.75 10.28 20.64
C LEU A 623 -13.57 9.66 21.42
N SER A 624 -12.63 8.99 20.73
CA SER A 624 -11.54 8.22 21.37
C SER A 624 -10.22 8.98 21.58
N GLU A 625 -10.03 10.16 20.99
CA GLU A 625 -8.74 10.87 21.03
C GLU A 625 -8.81 12.26 21.67
N SER A 626 -7.71 12.66 22.34
CA SER A 626 -7.59 13.95 22.98
C SER A 626 -7.00 15.00 22.04
N VAL A 627 -7.84 15.92 21.56
CA VAL A 627 -7.33 17.16 20.97
C VAL A 627 -7.17 18.18 22.09
N GLN A 628 -5.93 18.55 22.42
CA GLN A 628 -5.62 19.68 23.31
C GLN A 628 -5.29 20.90 22.43
N PRO A 629 -6.08 22.00 22.48
CA PRO A 629 -5.84 23.18 21.63
C PRO A 629 -4.82 24.21 22.17
N LEU A 630 -4.18 24.00 23.33
CA LEU A 630 -3.46 25.07 24.02
C LEU A 630 -1.94 24.87 24.04
N GLN A 631 -1.21 25.83 23.46
CA GLN A 631 0.19 26.09 23.78
C GLN A 631 0.26 27.39 24.60
N VAL A 632 0.74 27.30 25.84
CA VAL A 632 0.98 28.48 26.69
C VAL A 632 2.43 28.90 26.52
N SER A 633 2.67 30.10 26.01
CA SER A 633 4.01 30.69 25.93
C SER A 633 4.12 31.87 26.89
N VAL A 634 5.06 31.81 27.83
CA VAL A 634 5.43 32.95 28.67
C VAL A 634 6.66 33.60 28.04
N PRO A 635 6.60 34.86 27.57
CA PRO A 635 7.77 35.51 27.00
C PRO A 635 8.87 35.70 28.05
N HIS A 636 10.07 35.19 27.78
CA HIS A 636 11.28 35.63 28.48
C HIS A 636 11.68 37.01 27.93
N LEU A 637 11.48 38.06 28.73
CA LEU A 637 12.17 39.34 28.50
C LEU A 637 13.60 39.19 29.04
N ALA A 638 14.50 38.74 28.17
CA ALA A 638 15.92 39.00 28.34
C ALA A 638 16.17 40.49 28.04
N GLN A 639 16.61 41.22 29.07
CA GLN A 639 17.37 42.47 29.01
C GLN A 639 16.75 43.66 28.25
N MET A 640 16.20 44.61 29.01
CA MET A 640 16.49 46.02 28.80
C MET A 640 17.02 46.61 30.12
N VAL A 641 18.14 47.33 29.97
CA VAL A 641 18.90 48.19 30.91
C VAL A 641 18.22 48.56 32.22
#